data_AF-H2UG54-F1
#
_entry.id   AF-H2UG54-F1
#
_cell.length_a   1.000
_cell.length_b   1.000
_cell.length_c   1.000
_cell.angle_alpha   90.00
_cell.angle_beta   90.00
_cell.angle_gamma   90.00
#
_symmetry.space_group_name_H-M   'P 1'
#
loop_
_entity.id
_entity.type
_entity.pdbx_description
1 polymer ?
#
loop_
_entity_poly.entity_id
_entity_poly.type
_entity_poly.pdbx_seq_one_letter_code
_entity_poly.pdbx_strand_id
1 'polypeptide(L)'
;MDKILEGLVCSDHSVTVKRAIVKRVVEAAEDDATEEQCLSMFTLTTRLFLLGEDAFQKQTGVQVLDAYARCHRTEFEHFFSKDFVLILLQQGFGHLDRKDPAIIDYIHCCLRLLISCPSVLEIFSVIQVEVLRMVCERPEPTLCARLSTLLSDFFQCIPKDKSGVLFCQQLVRTISYFHCFASQDRDLREYVGQVTKVSTLLQNIWKADPATMLSSLQEVFAIISSTDPSFDPSIALASLVQHIPVQMITVLIKSLTTDQNVKDASMTKALCRMIDWLSWPLAQHVDTWVIALLKGLSAVQKFTILIDVTLLKIELVFSRLRYPIVRQGALSVLSHMLLSFQHSPEAFHLVVPHVVPLVQSLRSDGLPSSKALLLQFTELIHCMMYHYSGFPDIYDTILEAIKDLPKPTEEKIKLVLNQSAWTSQSNSFGSGFLRQSGKSETGKTGLINLGNTCFMNSIIQTLFMATDFRHHVLSLHLNGSNSLMKKLQLLFAFLAHTQRAAYAPRNFLEASRPPWFNAGSQQDCSEYLRFLLDRLHEEEKTIHVLESVKPKLASHVDSTRTDPAGQTPPEMGHESPETGPQEERKTLIETMFGGTLLTRIRCLQCHCISEKEEPFTDLSLAFCPSATSRYSSQPERPSEEPKGLYQGSVNGGSEILDPGSSASQVSSVHSVTVTNEPSLTVPDMVNYFLAPEILDEDNAYFCEKCSSLQRAEKTMQVVSAPEYLILTLLRFSYDAKFHVRRKILENVTIPPLMRLPVYSRSKPSESFCPASSSQHLDCPESSENLAKKLKPSQQDEKDERRKTGQGVREDRSVQPALYVLSSVVVHSGVSSESGHYYSYGRNIDGADGSQHPARHSPLNEALQNGQAECNPSNCSALSIPPQQAGSSGQEAKDWLLFNDSRVTFSSFQLVQNITNRFPKDTAYVLMYRKQDLPEESTDGGTAQSMAKVSSEPPLQKELLDAIIKDNKLYLQEQELSARTQALQAPSSSCSFRPNGSDDNNPPGSCGPSGGGGGGGGFNTISRLVF
;
A
#
# COMPACT_ATOMS: atom_id res chain seq x y z
N MET A 1 11.48 65.65 35.42
CA MET A 1 12.31 64.42 35.43
C MET A 1 12.16 63.65 34.12
N ASP A 2 10.97 63.63 33.53
CA ASP A 2 10.64 63.08 32.22
C ASP A 2 11.60 63.55 31.11
N LYS A 3 11.87 64.86 30.97
CA LYS A 3 12.81 65.37 29.95
C LYS A 3 14.25 64.91 30.16
N ILE A 4 14.67 64.75 31.40
CA ILE A 4 15.99 64.20 31.75
C ILE A 4 16.05 62.74 31.34
N LEU A 5 15.00 61.97 31.64
CA LEU A 5 14.91 60.57 31.28
C LEU A 5 14.89 60.38 29.75
N GLU A 6 14.13 61.20 29.03
CA GLU A 6 14.04 61.21 27.57
C GLU A 6 15.40 61.55 26.92
N GLY A 7 16.10 62.56 27.43
CA GLY A 7 17.47 62.87 26.96
C GLY A 7 18.46 61.75 27.29
N LEU A 8 18.32 61.11 28.45
CA LEU A 8 19.21 60.04 28.90
C LEU A 8 19.11 58.80 28.02
N VAL A 9 17.90 58.35 27.69
CA VAL A 9 17.72 57.14 26.88
C VAL A 9 18.27 57.33 25.47
N CYS A 10 18.18 58.54 24.92
CA CYS A 10 18.73 58.91 23.61
C CYS A 10 20.24 59.28 23.64
N SER A 11 20.87 59.30 24.81
CA SER A 11 22.29 59.67 24.94
C SER A 11 23.25 58.51 24.65
N ASP A 12 24.51 58.81 24.35
CA ASP A 12 25.58 57.82 24.16
C ASP A 12 26.34 57.50 25.47
N HIS A 13 25.77 57.84 26.63
CA HIS A 13 26.40 57.55 27.91
C HIS A 13 26.52 56.04 28.19
N SER A 14 27.51 55.64 28.99
CA SER A 14 27.67 54.23 29.37
C SER A 14 26.45 53.69 30.12
N VAL A 15 26.17 52.40 29.97
CA VAL A 15 25.04 51.73 30.65
C VAL A 15 25.10 51.91 32.17
N THR A 16 26.30 51.97 32.76
CA THR A 16 26.49 52.22 34.19
C THR A 16 26.03 53.62 34.61
N VAL A 17 26.39 54.65 33.84
CA VAL A 17 25.93 56.02 34.07
C VAL A 17 24.43 56.13 33.87
N LYS A 18 23.92 55.54 32.77
CA LYS A 18 22.48 55.50 32.50
C LYS A 18 21.70 54.85 33.66
N ARG A 19 22.13 53.69 34.18
CA ARG A 19 21.49 53.05 35.34
C ARG A 19 21.54 53.90 36.61
N ALA A 20 22.64 54.60 36.88
CA ALA A 20 22.75 55.47 38.04
C ALA A 20 21.76 56.64 37.99
N ILE A 21 21.59 57.24 36.80
CA ILE A 21 20.63 58.33 36.60
C ILE A 21 19.20 57.81 36.63
N VAL A 22 18.91 56.66 36.01
CA VAL A 22 17.58 56.00 36.11
C VAL A 22 17.23 55.73 37.56
N LYS A 23 18.18 55.27 38.39
CA LYS A 23 17.95 55.08 39.82
C LYS A 23 17.53 56.38 40.51
N ARG A 24 18.15 57.51 40.16
CA ARG A 24 17.78 58.83 40.69
C ARG A 24 16.40 59.29 40.22
N VAL A 25 16.03 58.97 38.98
CA VAL A 25 14.67 59.24 38.47
C VAL A 25 13.63 58.39 39.20
N VAL A 26 13.95 57.14 39.54
CA VAL A 26 13.10 56.27 40.36
C VAL A 26 12.98 56.79 41.80
N GLU A 27 14.09 57.21 42.42
CA GLU A 27 14.08 57.82 43.77
C GLU A 27 13.23 59.11 43.80
N ALA A 28 13.23 59.90 42.72
CA ALA A 28 12.42 61.11 42.60
C ALA A 28 10.90 60.85 42.45
N ALA A 29 10.47 59.59 42.34
CA ALA A 29 9.05 59.25 42.38
C ALA A 29 8.47 59.35 43.81
N GLU A 30 9.30 59.42 44.85
CA GLU A 30 8.85 59.56 46.25
C GLU A 30 8.48 61.02 46.60
N ASP A 31 8.86 61.99 45.76
CA ASP A 31 8.57 63.40 45.96
C ASP A 31 7.15 63.76 45.45
N ASP A 32 6.51 64.78 46.06
CA ASP A 32 5.22 65.29 45.58
C ASP A 32 5.31 65.83 44.14
N ALA A 33 4.47 65.31 43.25
CA ALA A 33 4.41 65.69 41.84
C ALA A 33 2.99 66.15 41.45
N THR A 34 2.93 67.15 40.57
CA THR A 34 1.65 67.62 40.01
C THR A 34 1.07 66.61 39.01
N GLU A 35 -0.25 66.67 38.78
CA GLU A 35 -0.94 65.80 37.82
C GLU A 35 -0.32 65.85 36.41
N GLU A 36 0.04 67.04 35.92
CA GLU A 36 0.70 67.22 34.61
C GLU A 36 2.08 66.53 34.55
N GLN A 37 2.84 66.57 35.66
CA GLN A 37 4.15 65.93 35.75
C GLN A 37 4.02 64.40 35.75
N CYS A 38 3.05 63.87 36.50
CA CYS A 38 2.73 62.45 36.52
C CYS A 38 2.29 61.97 35.13
N LEU A 39 1.37 62.69 34.47
CA LEU A 39 0.88 62.36 33.13
C LEU A 39 2.01 62.34 32.09
N SER A 40 2.90 63.33 32.13
CA SER A 40 4.07 63.41 31.25
C SER A 40 5.01 62.21 31.47
N MET A 41 5.23 61.82 32.72
CA MET A 41 6.06 60.66 33.06
C MET A 41 5.41 59.34 32.62
N PHE A 42 4.11 59.15 32.86
CA PHE A 42 3.39 57.95 32.42
C PHE A 42 3.39 57.83 30.89
N THR A 43 3.20 58.93 30.17
CA THR A 43 3.24 58.94 28.70
C THR A 43 4.62 58.53 28.17
N LEU A 44 5.69 59.10 28.73
CA LEU A 44 7.06 58.76 28.33
C LEU A 44 7.41 57.31 28.67
N THR A 45 7.10 56.86 29.89
CA THR A 45 7.42 55.49 30.33
C THR A 45 6.62 54.43 29.58
N THR A 46 5.37 54.72 29.23
CA THR A 46 4.56 53.89 28.31
C THR A 46 5.22 53.78 26.94
N ARG A 47 5.67 54.91 26.39
CA ARG A 47 6.40 54.94 25.11
C ARG A 47 7.68 54.12 25.18
N LEU A 48 8.45 54.22 26.26
CA LEU A 48 9.68 53.44 26.44
C LEU A 48 9.42 51.95 26.65
N PHE A 49 8.36 51.59 27.36
CA PHE A 49 7.96 50.20 27.56
C PHE A 49 7.61 49.55 26.21
N LEU A 50 6.71 50.19 25.45
CA LEU A 50 6.15 49.62 24.22
C LEU A 50 7.12 49.76 23.04
N LEU A 51 7.67 50.96 22.83
CA LEU A 51 8.43 51.34 21.64
C LEU A 51 9.94 51.49 21.88
N GLY A 52 10.45 51.08 23.05
CA GLY A 52 11.88 51.14 23.35
C GLY A 52 12.72 50.33 22.34
N GLU A 53 13.78 50.94 21.81
CA GLU A 53 14.59 50.35 20.74
C GLU A 53 15.49 49.21 21.23
N ASP A 54 15.89 49.27 22.50
CA ASP A 54 16.75 48.28 23.13
C ASP A 54 16.15 47.76 24.46
N ALA A 55 16.72 46.66 24.97
CA ALA A 55 16.26 46.05 26.22
C ALA A 55 16.42 46.98 27.44
N PHE A 56 17.39 47.89 27.41
CA PHE A 56 17.61 48.85 28.49
C PHE A 56 16.51 49.91 28.54
N GLN A 57 16.10 50.45 27.39
CA GLN A 57 15.00 51.41 27.28
C GLN A 57 13.68 50.79 27.77
N LYS A 58 13.35 49.58 27.30
CA LYS A 58 12.15 48.86 27.76
C LYS A 58 12.18 48.61 29.26
N GLN A 59 13.31 48.13 29.80
CA GLN A 59 13.45 47.90 31.23
C GLN A 59 13.37 49.20 32.05
N THR A 60 13.90 50.31 31.52
CA THR A 60 13.82 51.63 32.14
C THR A 60 12.38 52.11 32.19
N GLY A 61 11.64 51.97 31.08
CA GLY A 61 10.21 52.26 31.03
C GLY A 61 9.42 51.51 32.09
N VAL A 62 9.65 50.20 32.24
CA VAL A 62 9.03 49.35 33.27
C VAL A 62 9.36 49.85 34.69
N GLN A 63 10.63 50.10 34.98
CA GLN A 63 11.07 50.47 36.34
C GLN A 63 10.53 51.81 36.79
N VAL A 64 10.60 52.83 35.92
CA VAL A 64 10.12 54.17 36.26
C VAL A 64 8.59 54.19 36.32
N LEU A 65 7.91 53.47 35.42
CA LEU A 65 6.45 53.32 35.48
C LEU A 65 5.99 52.69 36.79
N ASP A 66 6.61 51.58 37.21
CA ASP A 66 6.27 50.88 38.45
C ASP A 66 6.46 51.78 39.69
N ALA A 67 7.54 52.56 39.74
CA ALA A 67 7.81 53.49 40.83
C ALA A 67 6.78 54.63 40.89
N TYR A 68 6.58 55.35 39.78
CA TYR A 68 5.64 56.48 39.73
C TYR A 68 4.20 56.03 39.95
N ALA A 69 3.78 54.88 39.41
CA ALA A 69 2.42 54.37 39.60
C ALA A 69 2.15 53.94 41.05
N ARG A 70 3.16 53.49 41.80
CA ARG A 70 3.02 53.13 43.22
C ARG A 70 2.91 54.35 44.12
N CYS A 71 3.67 55.41 43.83
CA CYS A 71 3.67 56.65 44.60
C CYS A 71 2.46 57.54 44.25
N HIS A 72 2.07 57.61 42.98
CA HIS A 72 1.01 58.47 42.46
C HIS A 72 -0.15 57.63 41.86
N ARG A 73 -0.81 56.85 42.73
CA ARG A 73 -1.84 55.88 42.31
C ARG A 73 -3.08 56.52 41.71
N THR A 74 -3.54 57.64 42.24
CA THR A 74 -4.76 58.34 41.80
C THR A 74 -4.60 58.88 40.39
N GLU A 75 -3.44 59.46 40.10
CA GLU A 75 -3.08 59.98 38.77
C GLU A 75 -2.89 58.82 37.79
N PHE A 76 -2.29 57.70 38.23
CA PHE A 76 -2.15 56.51 37.40
C PHE A 76 -3.49 55.85 37.06
N GLU A 77 -4.44 55.80 38.00
CA GLU A 77 -5.80 55.34 37.79
C GLU A 77 -6.53 56.19 36.74
N HIS A 78 -6.34 57.52 36.76
CA HIS A 78 -6.91 58.38 35.73
C HIS A 78 -6.26 58.15 34.35
N PHE A 79 -4.94 57.98 34.32
CA PHE A 79 -4.17 57.74 33.09
C PHE A 79 -4.53 56.40 32.42
N PHE A 80 -4.47 55.30 33.17
CA PHE A 80 -4.75 53.96 32.67
C PHE A 80 -6.24 53.64 32.75
N SER A 81 -7.02 54.42 31.99
CA SER A 81 -8.48 54.31 31.94
C SER A 81 -8.95 53.14 31.06
N LYS A 82 -10.23 52.77 31.19
CA LYS A 82 -10.86 51.76 30.32
C LYS A 82 -10.78 52.10 28.83
N ASP A 83 -10.89 53.39 28.49
CA ASP A 83 -10.87 53.86 27.10
C ASP A 83 -9.45 53.72 26.53
N PHE A 84 -8.43 53.98 27.35
CA PHE A 84 -7.04 53.77 26.95
C PHE A 84 -6.75 52.29 26.70
N VAL A 85 -7.19 51.39 27.60
CA VAL A 85 -7.06 49.93 27.40
C VAL A 85 -7.77 49.47 26.13
N LEU A 86 -8.96 50.00 25.86
CA LEU A 86 -9.73 49.67 24.65
C LEU A 86 -8.99 50.13 23.38
N ILE A 87 -8.44 51.35 23.38
CA ILE A 87 -7.63 51.87 22.27
C ILE A 87 -6.42 50.95 22.02
N LEU A 88 -5.71 50.55 23.06
CA LEU A 88 -4.56 49.65 22.94
C LEU A 88 -4.94 48.31 22.29
N LEU A 89 -6.05 47.70 22.73
CA LEU A 89 -6.50 46.38 22.25
C LEU A 89 -7.14 46.41 20.86
N GLN A 90 -7.67 47.56 20.41
CA GLN A 90 -8.36 47.69 19.12
C GLN A 90 -7.53 48.37 18.03
N GLN A 91 -6.69 49.36 18.39
CA GLN A 91 -5.94 50.20 17.46
C GLN A 91 -4.42 50.00 17.57
N GLY A 92 -3.91 49.43 18.67
CA GLY A 92 -2.48 49.30 18.92
C GLY A 92 -1.88 50.54 19.59
N PHE A 93 -0.56 50.72 19.47
CA PHE A 93 0.14 51.87 20.05
C PHE A 93 1.30 52.33 19.16
N GLY A 94 1.24 53.57 18.66
CA GLY A 94 2.27 54.12 17.78
C GLY A 94 2.38 53.29 16.49
N HIS A 95 3.52 52.60 16.31
CA HIS A 95 3.74 51.69 15.17
C HIS A 95 3.44 50.21 15.48
N LEU A 96 3.09 49.87 16.73
CA LEU A 96 2.74 48.49 17.10
C LEU A 96 1.30 48.19 16.70
N ASP A 97 1.13 47.07 16.00
CA ASP A 97 -0.20 46.52 15.71
C ASP A 97 -0.88 46.06 17.01
N ARG A 98 -2.21 46.07 17.03
CA ARG A 98 -3.04 45.59 18.15
C ARG A 98 -2.79 44.13 18.53
N LYS A 99 -2.16 43.35 17.64
CA LYS A 99 -1.78 41.94 17.86
C LYS A 99 -0.38 41.78 18.45
N ASP A 100 0.35 42.87 18.69
CA ASP A 100 1.70 42.78 19.26
C ASP A 100 1.64 42.29 20.72
N PRO A 101 2.39 41.23 21.09
CA PRO A 101 2.40 40.70 22.46
C PRO A 101 2.83 41.72 23.53
N ALA A 102 3.61 42.74 23.18
CA ALA A 102 4.06 43.77 24.11
C ALA A 102 2.90 44.59 24.70
N ILE A 103 1.81 44.75 23.95
CA ILE A 103 0.60 45.44 24.43
C ILE A 103 -0.03 44.65 25.58
N ILE A 104 -0.11 43.34 25.46
CA ILE A 104 -0.66 42.48 26.51
C ILE A 104 0.26 42.44 27.73
N ASP A 105 1.58 42.38 27.53
CA ASP A 105 2.55 42.47 28.63
C ASP A 105 2.44 43.83 29.37
N TYR A 106 2.22 44.92 28.65
CA TYR A 106 2.00 46.26 29.22
C TYR A 106 0.71 46.34 30.04
N ILE A 107 -0.42 45.88 29.47
CA ILE A 107 -1.71 45.82 30.18
C ILE A 107 -1.58 44.94 31.42
N HIS A 108 -0.93 43.78 31.30
CA HIS A 108 -0.69 42.87 32.43
C HIS A 108 0.09 43.54 33.55
N CYS A 109 1.14 44.29 33.21
CA CYS A 109 1.93 45.06 34.17
C CYS A 109 1.08 46.13 34.87
N CYS A 110 0.31 46.90 34.11
CA CYS A 110 -0.52 47.99 34.64
C CYS A 110 -1.66 47.48 35.54
N LEU A 111 -2.28 46.34 35.20
CA LEU A 111 -3.30 45.72 36.05
C LEU A 111 -2.76 45.33 37.44
N ARG A 112 -1.51 44.87 37.54
CA ARG A 112 -0.88 44.58 38.84
C ARG A 112 -0.72 45.82 39.71
N LEU A 113 -0.53 46.97 39.10
CA LEU A 113 -0.38 48.26 39.80
C LEU A 113 -1.73 48.80 40.29
N LEU A 114 -2.81 48.51 39.55
CA LEU A 114 -4.18 48.98 39.83
C LEU A 114 -5.06 48.00 40.61
N ILE A 115 -4.57 46.82 40.99
CA ILE A 115 -5.41 45.78 41.62
C ILE A 115 -6.13 46.23 42.89
N SER A 116 -5.62 47.28 43.55
CA SER A 116 -6.21 47.88 44.75
C SER A 116 -7.21 49.02 44.47
N CYS A 117 -7.35 49.45 43.22
CA CYS A 117 -8.17 50.59 42.81
C CYS A 117 -9.55 50.15 42.31
N PRO A 118 -10.62 50.92 42.55
CA PRO A 118 -11.98 50.56 42.10
C PRO A 118 -12.15 50.50 40.57
N SER A 119 -11.48 51.39 39.83
CA SER A 119 -11.54 51.43 38.35
C SER A 119 -11.17 50.12 37.67
N VAL A 120 -10.37 49.27 38.34
CA VAL A 120 -9.93 47.98 37.80
C VAL A 120 -11.11 47.08 37.45
N LEU A 121 -12.25 47.22 38.14
CA LEU A 121 -13.46 46.45 37.86
C LEU A 121 -14.07 46.78 36.49
N GLU A 122 -14.05 48.06 36.10
CA GLU A 122 -14.49 48.48 34.76
C GLU A 122 -13.52 47.96 33.70
N ILE A 123 -12.22 48.03 33.96
CA ILE A 123 -11.18 47.51 33.05
C ILE A 123 -11.35 45.99 32.87
N PHE A 124 -11.61 45.23 33.94
CA PHE A 124 -11.88 43.80 33.84
C PHE A 124 -13.07 43.49 32.94
N SER A 125 -14.14 44.27 33.02
CA SER A 125 -15.31 44.08 32.15
C SER A 125 -15.00 44.35 30.67
N VAL A 126 -14.17 45.34 30.37
CA VAL A 126 -13.69 45.62 29.01
C VAL A 126 -12.81 44.47 28.50
N ILE A 127 -11.87 44.02 29.34
CA ILE A 127 -10.97 42.92 28.99
C ILE A 127 -11.77 41.63 28.73
N GLN A 128 -12.80 41.31 29.52
CA GLN A 128 -13.65 40.13 29.27
C GLN A 128 -14.21 40.10 27.84
N VAL A 129 -14.71 41.23 27.33
CA VAL A 129 -15.26 41.32 25.97
C VAL A 129 -14.13 41.20 24.93
N GLU A 130 -13.03 41.92 25.15
CA GLU A 130 -11.92 41.97 24.20
C GLU A 130 -11.16 40.64 24.11
N VAL A 131 -10.96 39.92 25.21
CA VAL A 131 -10.27 38.61 25.16
C VAL A 131 -11.08 37.56 24.42
N LEU A 132 -12.42 37.62 24.50
CA LEU A 132 -13.30 36.77 23.69
C LEU A 132 -13.17 37.12 22.20
N ARG A 133 -13.18 38.41 21.84
CA ARG A 133 -12.92 38.84 20.45
C ARG A 133 -11.56 38.36 19.97
N MET A 134 -10.51 38.57 20.78
CA MET A 134 -9.15 38.17 20.45
C MET A 134 -9.05 36.68 20.16
N VAL A 135 -9.59 35.80 21.02
CA VAL A 135 -9.54 34.34 20.74
C VAL A 135 -10.36 33.95 19.51
N CYS A 136 -11.43 34.69 19.16
CA CYS A 136 -12.16 34.48 17.90
C CYS A 136 -11.33 34.85 16.66
N GLU A 137 -10.40 35.81 16.78
CA GLU A 137 -9.50 36.24 15.70
C GLU A 137 -8.32 35.31 15.43
N ARG A 138 -8.23 34.17 16.16
CA ARG A 138 -7.16 33.15 16.00
C ARG A 138 -5.75 33.75 16.18
N PRO A 139 -5.39 34.20 17.39
CA PRO A 139 -4.11 34.82 17.65
C PRO A 139 -2.97 33.80 17.53
N GLU A 140 -1.78 34.31 17.20
CA GLU A 140 -0.54 33.51 17.19
C GLU A 140 -0.22 32.93 18.59
N PRO A 141 0.55 31.82 18.68
CA PRO A 141 0.88 31.17 19.94
C PRO A 141 1.55 32.10 20.96
N THR A 142 2.38 33.03 20.50
CA THR A 142 3.09 34.03 21.31
C THR A 142 2.11 34.94 22.04
N LEU A 143 1.21 35.59 21.30
CA LEU A 143 0.18 36.48 21.83
C LEU A 143 -0.77 35.72 22.76
N CYS A 144 -1.20 34.52 22.36
CA CYS A 144 -2.09 33.69 23.15
C CYS A 144 -1.44 33.25 24.48
N ALA A 145 -0.14 33.00 24.51
CA ALA A 145 0.60 32.68 25.73
C ALA A 145 0.73 33.88 26.68
N ARG A 146 0.91 35.11 26.16
CA ARG A 146 0.88 36.34 26.97
C ARG A 146 -0.49 36.57 27.56
N LEU A 147 -1.53 36.46 26.73
CA LEU A 147 -2.91 36.52 27.16
C LEU A 147 -3.19 35.48 28.26
N SER A 148 -2.69 34.25 28.09
CA SER A 148 -2.89 33.19 29.07
C SER A 148 -2.23 33.48 30.42
N THR A 149 -1.09 34.16 30.39
CA THR A 149 -0.39 34.58 31.61
C THR A 149 -1.17 35.68 32.34
N LEU A 150 -1.69 36.68 31.60
CA LEU A 150 -2.56 37.72 32.15
C LEU A 150 -3.81 37.11 32.79
N LEU A 151 -4.52 36.23 32.08
CA LEU A 151 -5.77 35.61 32.56
C LEU A 151 -5.55 34.64 33.73
N SER A 152 -4.36 34.05 33.84
CA SER A 152 -4.02 33.19 34.99
C SER A 152 -3.82 34.00 36.27
N ASP A 153 -3.23 35.20 36.17
CA ASP A 153 -3.06 36.11 37.30
C ASP A 153 -4.38 36.84 37.65
N PHE A 154 -5.16 37.18 36.62
CA PHE A 154 -6.41 37.93 36.73
C PHE A 154 -7.59 37.13 36.19
N PHE A 155 -8.02 36.12 36.95
CA PHE A 155 -9.12 35.23 36.56
C PHE A 155 -10.45 35.98 36.35
N GLN A 156 -10.60 37.17 36.95
CA GLN A 156 -11.75 38.06 36.77
C GLN A 156 -11.88 38.57 35.32
N CYS A 157 -10.81 38.55 34.53
CA CYS A 157 -10.83 38.95 33.12
C CYS A 157 -11.40 37.87 32.19
N ILE A 158 -11.68 36.66 32.69
CA ILE A 158 -12.21 35.57 31.88
C ILE A 158 -13.73 35.76 31.71
N PRO A 159 -14.28 35.61 30.48
CA PRO A 159 -15.72 35.66 30.24
C PRO A 159 -16.47 34.64 31.11
N LYS A 160 -17.64 35.03 31.63
CA LYS A 160 -18.45 34.20 32.55
C LYS A 160 -19.67 33.58 31.86
N ASP A 161 -20.26 32.58 32.51
CA ASP A 161 -21.49 31.91 32.07
C ASP A 161 -21.40 31.39 30.62
N LYS A 162 -22.42 31.65 29.80
CA LYS A 162 -22.47 31.25 28.39
C LYS A 162 -21.28 31.76 27.57
N SER A 163 -20.78 32.96 27.90
CA SER A 163 -19.62 33.53 27.21
C SER A 163 -18.31 32.83 27.58
N GLY A 164 -18.23 32.25 28.78
CA GLY A 164 -17.10 31.41 29.21
C GLY A 164 -17.03 30.09 28.45
N VAL A 165 -18.17 29.44 28.21
CA VAL A 165 -18.23 28.23 27.35
C VAL A 165 -17.76 28.55 25.93
N LEU A 166 -18.27 29.66 25.35
CA LEU A 166 -17.86 30.10 24.02
C LEU A 166 -16.36 30.44 23.98
N PHE A 167 -15.84 31.14 25.00
CA PHE A 167 -14.42 31.44 25.12
C PHE A 167 -13.57 30.18 25.07
N CYS A 168 -13.91 29.15 25.85
CA CYS A 168 -13.19 27.89 25.86
C CYS A 168 -13.24 27.18 24.50
N GLN A 169 -14.40 27.12 23.85
CA GLN A 169 -14.53 26.54 22.50
C GLN A 169 -13.67 27.30 21.47
N GLN A 170 -13.69 28.64 21.52
CA GLN A 170 -12.89 29.45 20.61
C GLN A 170 -11.40 29.33 20.91
N LEU A 171 -11.00 29.18 22.17
CA LEU A 171 -9.61 28.93 22.53
C LEU A 171 -9.13 27.56 22.02
N VAL A 172 -9.95 26.52 22.13
CA VAL A 172 -9.68 25.20 21.54
C VAL A 172 -9.48 25.31 20.02
N ARG A 173 -10.40 26.00 19.33
CA ARG A 173 -10.24 26.27 17.89
C ARG A 173 -8.98 27.07 17.61
N THR A 174 -8.60 28.04 18.42
CA THR A 174 -7.35 28.78 18.22
C THR A 174 -6.12 27.87 18.34
N ILE A 175 -6.09 26.97 19.33
CA ILE A 175 -5.01 25.98 19.47
C ILE A 175 -4.91 25.08 18.24
N SER A 176 -6.03 24.76 17.58
CA SER A 176 -5.99 23.93 16.36
C SER A 176 -5.38 24.64 15.14
N TYR A 177 -5.18 25.96 15.17
CA TYR A 177 -4.47 26.71 14.13
C TYR A 177 -3.01 27.04 14.51
N PHE A 178 -2.50 26.56 15.65
CA PHE A 178 -1.13 26.85 16.06
C PHE A 178 -0.10 26.12 15.19
N HIS A 179 0.77 26.86 14.53
CA HIS A 179 1.86 26.31 13.73
C HIS A 179 3.19 26.95 14.12
N CYS A 180 4.27 26.18 14.00
CA CYS A 180 5.63 26.68 14.14
C CYS A 180 6.39 26.35 12.86
N PHE A 181 6.75 27.39 12.09
CA PHE A 181 7.52 27.24 10.84
C PHE A 181 9.04 27.25 11.09
N ALA A 182 9.48 27.45 12.33
CA ALA A 182 10.88 27.49 12.68
C ALA A 182 11.49 26.10 12.76
N SER A 183 12.69 25.93 12.22
CA SER A 183 13.47 24.69 12.29
C SER A 183 14.51 24.68 13.42
N GLN A 184 14.68 25.80 14.13
CA GLN A 184 15.63 25.91 15.22
C GLN A 184 15.06 25.34 16.52
N ASP A 185 15.88 24.57 17.25
CA ASP A 185 15.49 23.91 18.50
C ASP A 185 15.03 24.91 19.58
N ARG A 186 15.64 26.10 19.64
CA ARG A 186 15.24 27.15 20.57
C ARG A 186 13.79 27.58 20.34
N ASP A 187 13.43 27.86 19.09
CA ASP A 187 12.10 28.36 18.72
C ASP A 187 11.03 27.29 18.90
N LEU A 188 11.37 26.02 18.63
CA LEU A 188 10.49 24.88 18.89
C LEU A 188 10.21 24.71 20.39
N ARG A 189 11.24 24.82 21.25
CA ARG A 189 11.05 24.79 22.71
C ARG A 189 10.20 25.96 23.19
N GLU A 190 10.41 27.14 22.62
CA GLU A 190 9.62 28.32 22.95
C GLU A 190 8.14 28.12 22.56
N TYR A 191 7.89 27.63 21.34
CA TYR A 191 6.56 27.28 20.87
C TYR A 191 5.87 26.26 21.79
N VAL A 192 6.54 25.16 22.16
CA VAL A 192 5.99 24.17 23.10
C VAL A 192 5.68 24.81 24.46
N GLY A 193 6.55 25.70 24.95
CA GLY A 193 6.32 26.46 26.18
C GLY A 193 5.11 27.39 26.09
N GLN A 194 4.93 28.07 24.95
CA GLN A 194 3.79 28.95 24.68
C GLN A 194 2.47 28.15 24.67
N VAL A 195 2.40 27.06 23.89
CA VAL A 195 1.21 26.19 23.83
C VAL A 195 0.89 25.60 25.20
N THR A 196 1.90 25.20 25.97
CA THR A 196 1.72 24.65 27.32
C THR A 196 1.05 25.68 28.23
N LYS A 197 1.46 26.96 28.20
CA LYS A 197 0.80 28.02 28.98
C LYS A 197 -0.68 28.17 28.63
N VAL A 198 -1.03 28.14 27.34
CA VAL A 198 -2.42 28.23 26.88
C VAL A 198 -3.23 27.02 27.35
N SER A 199 -2.65 25.83 27.22
CA SER A 199 -3.25 24.58 27.69
C SER A 199 -3.50 24.57 29.19
N THR A 200 -2.54 25.06 29.99
CA THR A 200 -2.66 25.15 31.44
C THR A 200 -3.74 26.14 31.85
N LEU A 201 -3.88 27.29 31.17
CA LEU A 201 -5.00 28.20 31.41
C LEU A 201 -6.33 27.48 31.22
N LEU A 202 -6.51 26.80 30.08
CA LEU A 202 -7.78 26.14 29.77
C LEU A 202 -8.10 25.03 30.80
N GLN A 203 -7.10 24.26 31.23
CA GLN A 203 -7.24 23.28 32.30
C GLN A 203 -7.61 23.91 33.64
N ASN A 204 -7.07 25.08 33.97
CA ASN A 204 -7.44 25.82 35.18
C ASN A 204 -8.89 26.33 35.10
N ILE A 205 -9.34 26.76 33.92
CA ILE A 205 -10.74 27.12 33.70
C ILE A 205 -11.65 25.90 33.89
N TRP A 206 -11.30 24.74 33.34
CA TRP A 206 -12.07 23.51 33.53
C TRP A 206 -12.15 23.06 34.99
N LYS A 207 -11.11 23.33 35.79
CA LYS A 207 -11.12 23.05 37.23
C LYS A 207 -12.03 24.03 37.99
N ALA A 208 -12.07 25.30 37.58
CA ALA A 208 -12.90 26.32 38.20
C ALA A 208 -14.38 26.21 37.81
N ASP A 209 -14.66 25.91 36.54
CA ASP A 209 -16.00 25.68 36.00
C ASP A 209 -16.04 24.37 35.19
N PRO A 210 -16.39 23.24 35.83
CA PRO A 210 -16.47 21.93 35.19
C PRO A 210 -17.44 21.86 34.00
N ALA A 211 -18.44 22.74 33.92
CA ALA A 211 -19.39 22.75 32.81
C ALA A 211 -18.71 23.08 31.47
N THR A 212 -17.64 23.88 31.49
CA THR A 212 -16.88 24.23 30.29
C THR A 212 -16.04 23.08 29.73
N MET A 213 -15.70 22.08 30.56
CA MET A 213 -14.85 20.95 30.15
C MET A 213 -15.49 20.12 29.04
N LEU A 214 -16.75 19.72 29.22
CA LEU A 214 -17.44 18.87 28.25
C LEU A 214 -17.57 19.57 26.89
N SER A 215 -18.01 20.83 26.88
CA SER A 215 -18.16 21.61 25.64
C SER A 215 -16.82 21.87 24.94
N SER A 216 -15.74 22.03 25.69
CA SER A 216 -14.38 22.17 25.13
C SER A 216 -13.91 20.87 24.48
N LEU A 217 -14.11 19.73 25.15
CA LEU A 217 -13.72 18.43 24.60
C LEU A 217 -14.58 18.04 23.40
N GLN A 218 -15.88 18.33 23.40
CA GLN A 218 -16.73 18.17 22.22
C GLN A 218 -16.20 18.98 21.03
N GLU A 219 -15.69 20.19 21.27
CA GLU A 219 -15.06 21.01 20.23
C GLU A 219 -13.76 20.38 19.71
N VAL A 220 -12.90 19.84 20.58
CA VAL A 220 -11.71 19.07 20.16
C VAL A 220 -12.13 17.93 19.23
N PHE A 221 -13.18 17.20 19.58
CA PHE A 221 -13.71 16.10 18.77
C PHE A 221 -14.27 16.56 17.42
N ALA A 222 -15.03 17.65 17.39
CA ALA A 222 -15.55 18.24 16.15
C ALA A 222 -14.40 18.62 15.20
N ILE A 223 -13.32 19.20 15.75
CA ILE A 223 -12.14 19.59 14.98
C ILE A 223 -11.42 18.37 14.39
N ILE A 224 -11.08 17.36 15.22
CA ILE A 224 -10.33 16.19 14.73
C ILE A 224 -11.18 15.28 13.83
N SER A 225 -12.50 15.30 13.93
CA SER A 225 -13.40 14.53 13.07
C SER A 225 -13.80 15.27 11.78
N SER A 226 -13.38 16.53 11.61
CA SER A 226 -13.66 17.31 10.40
C SER A 226 -13.06 16.65 9.15
N THR A 227 -13.84 16.59 8.08
CA THR A 227 -13.44 16.03 6.78
C THR A 227 -13.08 17.10 5.75
N ASP A 228 -13.03 18.36 6.16
CA ASP A 228 -12.63 19.48 5.32
C ASP A 228 -11.18 19.30 4.84
N PRO A 229 -10.92 19.20 3.51
CA PRO A 229 -9.58 19.05 2.98
C PRO A 229 -8.74 20.33 3.07
N SER A 230 -9.36 21.50 3.24
CA SER A 230 -8.67 22.80 3.33
C SER A 230 -8.11 23.10 4.72
N PHE A 231 -8.53 22.34 5.72
CA PHE A 231 -8.20 22.57 7.12
C PHE A 231 -7.58 21.32 7.76
N ASP A 232 -6.31 21.43 8.15
CA ASP A 232 -5.62 20.41 8.93
C ASP A 232 -5.30 20.94 10.34
N PRO A 233 -5.90 20.36 11.40
CA PRO A 233 -5.71 20.85 12.75
C PRO A 233 -4.33 20.50 13.29
N SER A 234 -3.75 21.46 14.02
CA SER A 234 -2.47 21.32 14.67
C SER A 234 -2.43 20.20 15.70
N ILE A 235 -1.29 19.51 15.76
CA ILE A 235 -0.97 18.53 16.81
C ILE A 235 -0.87 19.17 18.20
N ALA A 236 -0.83 20.51 18.31
CA ALA A 236 -0.87 21.23 19.58
C ALA A 236 -2.10 20.89 20.43
N LEU A 237 -3.21 20.45 19.82
CA LEU A 237 -4.39 19.94 20.53
C LEU A 237 -4.06 18.78 21.49
N ALA A 238 -2.98 18.03 21.23
CA ALA A 238 -2.49 16.99 22.11
C ALA A 238 -2.17 17.52 23.53
N SER A 239 -1.80 18.79 23.69
CA SER A 239 -1.50 19.38 25.00
C SER A 239 -2.71 19.36 25.94
N LEU A 240 -3.93 19.47 25.37
CA LEU A 240 -5.18 19.56 26.12
C LEU A 240 -5.60 18.23 26.74
N VAL A 241 -5.27 17.12 26.10
CA VAL A 241 -5.83 15.79 26.39
C VAL A 241 -5.01 14.94 27.35
N GLN A 242 -3.90 15.47 27.88
CA GLN A 242 -2.97 14.73 28.73
C GLN A 242 -3.52 14.39 30.13
N HIS A 243 -4.46 15.19 30.65
CA HIS A 243 -4.93 15.08 32.05
C HIS A 243 -6.45 14.90 32.15
N ILE A 244 -7.06 14.26 31.15
CA ILE A 244 -8.50 14.02 31.13
C ILE A 244 -8.83 12.69 31.82
N PRO A 245 -9.83 12.65 32.72
CA PRO A 245 -10.26 11.40 33.35
C PRO A 245 -10.69 10.34 32.32
N VAL A 246 -10.27 9.08 32.52
CA VAL A 246 -10.57 7.95 31.60
C VAL A 246 -12.08 7.74 31.39
N GLN A 247 -12.91 8.04 32.40
CA GLN A 247 -14.36 7.99 32.27
C GLN A 247 -14.88 8.96 31.20
N MET A 248 -14.33 10.17 31.15
CA MET A 248 -14.70 11.18 30.16
C MET A 248 -14.23 10.77 28.75
N ILE A 249 -13.02 10.22 28.63
CA ILE A 249 -12.51 9.62 27.38
C ILE A 249 -13.50 8.57 26.88
N THR A 250 -13.95 7.67 27.76
CA THR A 250 -14.88 6.59 27.41
C THR A 250 -16.22 7.14 26.91
N VAL A 251 -16.78 8.16 27.57
CA VAL A 251 -18.03 8.80 27.15
C VAL A 251 -17.90 9.44 25.76
N LEU A 252 -16.81 10.20 25.52
CA LEU A 252 -16.58 10.88 24.24
C LEU A 252 -16.34 9.88 23.09
N ILE A 253 -15.52 8.85 23.32
CA ILE A 253 -15.26 7.81 22.33
C ILE A 253 -16.54 7.03 22.02
N LYS A 254 -17.34 6.67 23.04
CA LYS A 254 -18.63 6.00 22.83
C LYS A 254 -19.58 6.87 22.02
N SER A 255 -19.64 8.17 22.31
CA SER A 255 -20.45 9.11 21.53
C SER A 255 -20.01 9.13 20.06
N LEU A 256 -18.71 9.14 19.78
CA LEU A 256 -18.18 9.18 18.41
C LEU A 256 -18.47 7.89 17.64
N THR A 257 -18.33 6.73 18.28
CA THR A 257 -18.44 5.43 17.59
C THR A 257 -19.87 4.91 17.48
N THR A 258 -20.78 5.36 18.35
CA THR A 258 -22.18 4.87 18.39
C THR A 258 -23.19 5.85 17.78
N ASP A 259 -22.82 7.11 17.56
CA ASP A 259 -23.70 8.09 16.91
C ASP A 259 -23.84 7.76 15.41
N GLN A 260 -25.08 7.51 14.99
CA GLN A 260 -25.44 7.16 13.61
C GLN A 260 -25.19 8.30 12.62
N ASN A 261 -25.09 9.55 13.09
CA ASN A 261 -24.85 10.71 12.24
C ASN A 261 -23.38 10.89 11.88
N VAL A 262 -22.46 10.20 12.56
CA VAL A 262 -21.03 10.29 12.32
C VAL A 262 -20.63 9.39 11.15
N LYS A 263 -20.07 9.98 10.10
CA LYS A 263 -19.62 9.26 8.91
C LYS A 263 -18.31 8.52 9.15
N ASP A 264 -18.08 7.42 8.43
CA ASP A 264 -16.83 6.64 8.49
C ASP A 264 -15.58 7.46 8.16
N ALA A 265 -15.69 8.42 7.24
CA ALA A 265 -14.61 9.37 6.93
C ALA A 265 -14.22 10.24 8.14
N SER A 266 -15.19 10.67 8.95
CA SER A 266 -14.95 11.45 10.17
C SER A 266 -14.26 10.62 11.25
N MET A 267 -14.67 9.36 11.43
CA MET A 267 -14.00 8.41 12.33
C MET A 267 -12.55 8.13 11.90
N THR A 268 -12.34 7.98 10.59
CA THR A 268 -11.00 7.78 10.00
C THR A 268 -10.09 8.98 10.26
N LYS A 269 -10.58 10.20 10.01
CA LYS A 269 -9.82 11.44 10.27
C LYS A 269 -9.52 11.62 11.75
N ALA A 270 -10.49 11.36 12.63
CA ALA A 270 -10.30 11.42 14.08
C ALA A 270 -9.20 10.46 14.54
N LEU A 271 -9.22 9.21 14.10
CA LEU A 271 -8.19 8.21 14.44
C LEU A 271 -6.81 8.63 13.92
N CYS A 272 -6.70 9.05 12.65
CA CYS A 272 -5.44 9.53 12.09
C CYS A 272 -4.84 10.68 12.89
N ARG A 273 -5.64 11.70 13.22
CA ARG A 273 -5.19 12.90 13.96
C ARG A 273 -4.84 12.58 15.41
N MET A 274 -5.56 11.68 16.07
CA MET A 274 -5.19 11.19 17.41
C MET A 274 -3.87 10.41 17.39
N ILE A 275 -3.57 9.66 16.33
CA ILE A 275 -2.26 9.01 16.17
C ILE A 275 -1.17 10.07 15.94
N ASP A 276 -1.46 11.11 15.16
CA ASP A 276 -0.52 12.21 14.90
C ASP A 276 -0.16 13.00 16.18
N TRP A 277 -1.03 13.01 17.19
CA TRP A 277 -0.73 13.56 18.52
C TRP A 277 0.44 12.87 19.22
N LEU A 278 0.82 11.65 18.85
CA LEU A 278 2.06 11.03 19.33
C LEU A 278 3.32 11.80 18.88
N SER A 279 3.19 12.71 17.90
CA SER A 279 4.26 13.61 17.48
C SER A 279 4.39 14.86 18.36
N TRP A 280 3.45 15.11 19.27
CA TRP A 280 3.56 16.21 20.23
C TRP A 280 4.68 15.92 21.25
N PRO A 281 5.64 16.84 21.49
CA PRO A 281 6.82 16.55 22.32
C PRO A 281 6.52 16.10 23.76
N LEU A 282 5.37 16.49 24.32
CA LEU A 282 4.94 16.17 25.69
C LEU A 282 3.78 15.15 25.72
N ALA A 283 3.61 14.33 24.67
CA ALA A 283 2.56 13.33 24.57
C ALA A 283 2.81 12.10 25.47
N GLN A 284 2.46 12.19 26.76
CA GLN A 284 2.63 11.09 27.71
C GLN A 284 1.45 10.11 27.72
N HIS A 285 0.22 10.61 27.57
CA HIS A 285 -1.02 9.84 27.77
C HIS A 285 -1.92 9.79 26.53
N VAL A 286 -1.37 10.10 25.36
CA VAL A 286 -2.09 10.05 24.07
C VAL A 286 -2.48 8.62 23.70
N ASP A 287 -1.68 7.63 24.09
CA ASP A 287 -1.94 6.21 23.88
C ASP A 287 -3.30 5.76 24.45
N THR A 288 -3.69 6.31 25.59
CA THR A 288 -4.99 6.02 26.21
C THR A 288 -6.15 6.39 25.29
N TRP A 289 -6.05 7.53 24.59
CA TRP A 289 -7.06 7.99 23.63
C TRP A 289 -7.07 7.14 22.37
N VAL A 290 -5.89 6.90 21.80
CA VAL A 290 -5.74 6.11 20.57
C VAL A 290 -6.24 4.69 20.79
N ILE A 291 -5.81 4.01 21.85
CA ILE A 291 -6.24 2.64 22.16
C ILE A 291 -7.74 2.60 22.50
N ALA A 292 -8.26 3.59 23.22
CA ALA A 292 -9.70 3.67 23.48
C ALA A 292 -10.51 3.77 22.17
N LEU A 293 -10.06 4.58 21.21
CA LEU A 293 -10.71 4.69 19.90
C LEU A 293 -10.56 3.42 19.06
N LEU A 294 -9.37 2.81 19.04
CA LEU A 294 -9.14 1.53 18.33
C LEU A 294 -10.07 0.44 18.87
N LYS A 295 -10.17 0.32 20.21
CA LYS A 295 -11.11 -0.60 20.87
C LYS A 295 -12.57 -0.22 20.57
N GLY A 296 -12.91 1.07 20.61
CA GLY A 296 -14.25 1.58 20.33
C GLY A 296 -14.72 1.24 18.92
N LEU A 297 -13.87 1.47 17.91
CA LEU A 297 -14.13 1.12 16.51
C LEU A 297 -14.21 -0.39 16.29
N SER A 298 -13.39 -1.17 17.00
CA SER A 298 -13.47 -2.63 16.95
C SER A 298 -14.79 -3.16 17.52
N ALA A 299 -15.31 -2.53 18.59
CA ALA A 299 -16.58 -2.90 19.21
C ALA A 299 -17.79 -2.62 18.30
N VAL A 300 -17.71 -1.59 17.45
CA VAL A 300 -18.72 -1.29 16.41
C VAL A 300 -18.37 -1.91 15.05
N GLN A 301 -17.43 -2.86 15.02
CA GLN A 301 -17.05 -3.64 13.83
C GLN A 301 -16.58 -2.80 12.62
N LYS A 302 -15.98 -1.63 12.86
CA LYS A 302 -15.39 -0.76 11.81
C LYS A 302 -13.97 -1.20 11.44
N PHE A 303 -13.80 -2.47 11.07
CA PHE A 303 -12.48 -3.08 10.84
C PHE A 303 -11.73 -2.50 9.64
N THR A 304 -12.42 -2.12 8.56
CA THR A 304 -11.77 -1.49 7.38
C THR A 304 -11.03 -0.21 7.76
N ILE A 305 -11.65 0.65 8.59
CA ILE A 305 -11.01 1.88 9.10
C ILE A 305 -9.75 1.53 9.90
N LEU A 306 -9.84 0.52 10.78
CA LEU A 306 -8.70 0.08 11.59
C LEU A 306 -7.54 -0.43 10.73
N ILE A 307 -7.84 -1.25 9.72
CA ILE A 307 -6.85 -1.81 8.79
C ILE A 307 -6.17 -0.71 7.99
N ASP A 308 -6.95 0.15 7.33
CA ASP A 308 -6.43 1.20 6.45
C ASP A 308 -5.60 2.22 7.23
N VAL A 309 -6.08 2.64 8.41
CA VAL A 309 -5.35 3.59 9.26
C VAL A 309 -4.09 2.96 9.85
N THR A 310 -4.11 1.69 10.24
CA THR A 310 -2.90 0.98 10.70
C THR A 310 -1.86 0.94 9.59
N LEU A 311 -2.20 0.52 8.37
CA LEU A 311 -1.27 0.52 7.24
C LEU A 311 -0.72 1.93 6.93
N LEU A 312 -1.56 2.96 7.08
CA LEU A 312 -1.15 4.34 6.82
C LEU A 312 -0.22 4.94 7.90
N LYS A 313 -0.41 4.59 9.18
CA LYS A 313 0.22 5.31 10.31
C LYS A 313 1.22 4.48 11.12
N ILE A 314 1.36 3.18 10.89
CA ILE A 314 2.20 2.31 11.75
C ILE A 314 3.68 2.71 11.75
N GLU A 315 4.23 3.17 10.62
CA GLU A 315 5.62 3.67 10.54
C GLU A 315 5.80 4.95 11.36
N LEU A 316 4.79 5.84 11.37
CA LEU A 316 4.80 7.03 12.22
C LEU A 316 4.85 6.64 13.69
N VAL A 317 3.96 5.73 14.13
CA VAL A 317 3.94 5.22 15.52
C VAL A 317 5.30 4.59 15.87
N PHE A 318 5.86 3.77 14.98
CA PHE A 318 7.16 3.15 15.17
C PHE A 318 8.29 4.18 15.34
N SER A 319 8.30 5.22 14.49
CA SER A 319 9.32 6.28 14.56
C SER A 319 9.30 7.02 15.90
N ARG A 320 8.16 7.05 16.60
CA ARG A 320 8.02 7.70 17.92
C ARG A 320 8.71 6.93 19.05
N LEU A 321 9.03 5.65 18.88
CA LEU A 321 9.76 4.84 19.88
C LEU A 321 11.15 5.40 20.21
N ARG A 322 11.74 6.19 19.31
CA ARG A 322 13.04 6.85 19.53
C ARG A 322 12.97 7.91 20.64
N TYR A 323 11.80 8.49 20.92
CA TYR A 323 11.65 9.62 21.84
C TYR A 323 11.32 9.16 23.27
N PRO A 324 12.16 9.43 24.29
CA PRO A 324 11.98 8.96 25.68
C PRO A 324 10.62 9.24 26.31
N ILE A 325 10.02 10.39 26.03
CA ILE A 325 8.77 10.81 26.67
C ILE A 325 7.57 10.02 26.12
N VAL A 326 7.55 9.76 24.80
CA VAL A 326 6.39 9.16 24.10
C VAL A 326 6.56 7.65 23.91
N ARG A 327 7.79 7.11 24.00
CA ARG A 327 8.10 5.73 23.62
C ARG A 327 7.21 4.67 24.26
N GLN A 328 6.82 4.82 25.54
CA GLN A 328 5.99 3.81 26.20
C GLN A 328 4.57 3.80 25.63
N GLY A 329 3.98 4.99 25.44
CA GLY A 329 2.68 5.12 24.81
C GLY A 329 2.69 4.67 23.35
N ALA A 330 3.73 5.05 22.59
CA ALA A 330 3.92 4.59 21.22
C ALA A 330 4.06 3.07 21.13
N LEU A 331 4.77 2.43 22.07
CA LEU A 331 4.87 0.97 22.14
C LEU A 331 3.52 0.32 22.45
N SER A 332 2.74 0.88 23.36
CA SER A 332 1.38 0.39 23.66
C SER A 332 0.47 0.43 22.43
N VAL A 333 0.50 1.54 21.68
CA VAL A 333 -0.26 1.70 20.43
C VAL A 333 0.24 0.74 19.35
N LEU A 334 1.55 0.66 19.14
CA LEU A 334 2.16 -0.25 18.17
C LEU A 334 1.83 -1.72 18.48
N SER A 335 1.94 -2.11 19.75
CA SER A 335 1.62 -3.45 20.22
C SER A 335 0.17 -3.78 19.94
N HIS A 336 -0.76 -2.88 20.26
CA HIS A 336 -2.18 -3.07 19.96
C HIS A 336 -2.42 -3.19 18.45
N MET A 337 -1.87 -2.30 17.62
CA MET A 337 -2.02 -2.36 16.16
C MET A 337 -1.48 -3.67 15.58
N LEU A 338 -0.26 -4.08 15.93
CA LEU A 338 0.38 -5.29 15.39
C LEU A 338 -0.30 -6.58 15.88
N LEU A 339 -0.61 -6.66 17.17
CA LEU A 339 -1.29 -7.83 17.74
C LEU A 339 -2.73 -7.95 17.25
N SER A 340 -3.35 -6.85 16.84
CA SER A 340 -4.69 -6.87 16.25
C SER A 340 -4.72 -7.06 14.75
N PHE A 341 -3.70 -6.62 14.04
CA PHE A 341 -3.53 -6.83 12.60
C PHE A 341 -2.91 -8.21 12.34
N GLN A 342 -3.73 -9.27 12.36
CA GLN A 342 -3.25 -10.67 12.23
C GLN A 342 -3.48 -11.32 10.86
N HIS A 343 -4.27 -10.70 9.98
CA HIS A 343 -4.69 -11.30 8.71
C HIS A 343 -3.60 -11.25 7.62
N SER A 344 -2.67 -10.29 7.69
CA SER A 344 -1.60 -10.08 6.71
C SER A 344 -0.30 -9.60 7.38
N PRO A 345 0.90 -10.04 6.92
CA PRO A 345 2.17 -9.57 7.45
C PRO A 345 2.51 -8.11 7.11
N GLU A 346 1.72 -7.47 6.23
CA GLU A 346 2.02 -6.16 5.64
C GLU A 346 2.36 -5.08 6.69
N ALA A 347 1.51 -4.89 7.70
CA ALA A 347 1.75 -3.90 8.76
C ALA A 347 3.05 -4.16 9.54
N PHE A 348 3.36 -5.42 9.81
CA PHE A 348 4.61 -5.80 10.48
C PHE A 348 5.83 -5.58 9.57
N HIS A 349 5.71 -5.93 8.30
CA HIS A 349 6.78 -5.78 7.30
C HIS A 349 7.12 -4.32 7.00
N LEU A 350 6.17 -3.38 7.14
CA LEU A 350 6.47 -1.93 7.08
C LEU A 350 7.42 -1.48 8.20
N VAL A 351 7.35 -2.13 9.36
CA VAL A 351 8.16 -1.77 10.54
C VAL A 351 9.54 -2.43 10.53
N VAL A 352 9.65 -3.63 9.98
CA VAL A 352 10.85 -4.48 9.98
C VAL A 352 12.15 -3.74 9.60
N PRO A 353 12.22 -2.93 8.53
CA PRO A 353 13.47 -2.22 8.15
C PRO A 353 14.02 -1.30 9.25
N HIS A 354 13.18 -0.87 10.18
CA HIS A 354 13.53 0.08 11.23
C HIS A 354 13.82 -0.57 12.59
N VAL A 355 13.61 -1.89 12.72
CA VAL A 355 13.78 -2.64 13.97
C VAL A 355 15.24 -2.66 14.42
N VAL A 356 16.17 -3.07 13.55
CA VAL A 356 17.60 -3.19 13.90
C VAL A 356 18.20 -1.84 14.31
N PRO A 357 18.02 -0.72 13.55
CA PRO A 357 18.50 0.59 13.96
C PRO A 357 17.95 1.05 15.33
N LEU A 358 16.68 0.76 15.62
CA LEU A 358 16.06 1.11 16.90
C LEU A 358 16.68 0.31 18.05
N VAL A 359 16.84 -1.01 17.89
CA VAL A 359 17.43 -1.88 18.93
C VAL A 359 18.87 -1.46 19.23
N GLN A 360 19.67 -1.16 18.20
CA GLN A 360 21.05 -0.68 18.38
C GLN A 360 21.09 0.65 19.13
N SER A 361 20.24 1.62 18.76
CA SER A 361 20.15 2.90 19.44
C SER A 361 19.76 2.75 20.92
N LEU A 362 18.75 1.94 21.23
CA LEU A 362 18.30 1.70 22.61
C LEU A 362 19.28 0.86 23.44
N ARG A 363 20.12 0.02 22.81
CA ARG A 363 21.20 -0.68 23.50
C ARG A 363 22.34 0.29 23.85
N SER A 364 22.62 1.25 22.96
CA SER A 364 23.71 2.21 23.13
C SER A 364 23.47 3.27 24.20
N ASP A 365 22.20 3.57 24.53
CA ASP A 365 21.86 4.63 25.49
C ASP A 365 22.03 4.22 26.97
N GLY A 366 22.11 2.91 27.26
CA GLY A 366 22.37 2.36 28.59
C GLY A 366 21.31 2.65 29.66
N LEU A 367 20.15 3.22 29.30
CA LEU A 367 19.15 3.65 30.28
C LEU A 367 18.29 2.46 30.80
N PRO A 368 17.96 2.40 32.10
CA PRO A 368 17.08 1.36 32.65
C PRO A 368 15.70 1.31 31.97
N SER A 369 15.17 2.47 31.58
CA SER A 369 13.91 2.59 30.84
C SER A 369 14.01 2.04 29.41
N SER A 370 15.14 2.23 28.74
CA SER A 370 15.41 1.63 27.42
C SER A 370 15.54 0.12 27.50
N LYS A 371 16.16 -0.41 28.56
CA LYS A 371 16.22 -1.85 28.81
C LYS A 371 14.84 -2.46 29.02
N ALA A 372 13.99 -1.82 29.84
CA ALA A 372 12.62 -2.28 30.07
C ALA A 372 11.78 -2.27 28.77
N LEU A 373 11.92 -1.21 27.96
CA LEU A 373 11.26 -1.11 26.66
C LEU A 373 11.77 -2.18 25.68
N LEU A 374 13.08 -2.41 25.62
CA LEU A 374 13.68 -3.44 24.76
C LEU A 374 13.12 -4.83 25.07
N LEU A 375 12.88 -5.16 26.34
CA LEU A 375 12.29 -6.45 26.73
C LEU A 375 10.87 -6.60 26.17
N GLN A 376 10.01 -5.60 26.38
CA GLN A 376 8.63 -5.60 25.89
C GLN A 376 8.57 -5.59 24.35
N PHE A 377 9.43 -4.79 23.72
CA PHE A 377 9.52 -4.70 22.27
C PHE A 377 10.01 -6.00 21.66
N THR A 378 11.03 -6.64 22.24
CA THR A 378 11.56 -7.92 21.75
C THR A 378 10.52 -9.04 21.87
N GLU A 379 9.75 -9.07 22.96
CA GLU A 379 8.62 -9.98 23.10
C GLU A 379 7.59 -9.80 21.96
N LEU A 380 7.20 -8.55 21.68
CA LEU A 380 6.29 -8.22 20.57
C LEU A 380 6.84 -8.68 19.21
N ILE A 381 8.12 -8.39 18.91
CA ILE A 381 8.77 -8.77 17.66
C ILE A 381 8.84 -10.31 17.52
N HIS A 382 9.14 -11.04 18.60
CA HIS A 382 9.09 -12.51 18.58
C HIS A 382 7.69 -13.05 18.33
N CYS A 383 6.65 -12.45 18.93
CA CYS A 383 5.26 -12.83 18.65
C CYS A 383 4.92 -12.62 17.17
N MET A 384 5.33 -11.50 16.58
CA MET A 384 5.06 -11.20 15.17
C MET A 384 5.83 -12.12 14.21
N MET A 385 7.12 -12.39 14.46
CA MET A 385 7.91 -13.32 13.64
C MET A 385 7.41 -14.77 13.74
N TYR A 386 6.89 -15.17 14.90
CA TYR A 386 6.26 -16.49 15.08
C TYR A 386 4.95 -16.59 14.29
N HIS A 387 4.09 -15.58 14.39
CA HIS A 387 2.81 -15.53 13.68
C HIS A 387 2.99 -15.45 12.16
N TYR A 388 3.93 -14.61 11.71
CA TYR A 388 4.29 -14.41 10.30
C TYR A 388 5.58 -15.15 9.96
N SER A 389 5.64 -16.46 10.24
CA SER A 389 6.77 -17.31 9.87
C SER A 389 6.86 -17.51 8.34
N GLY A 390 8.03 -17.95 7.86
CA GLY A 390 8.29 -18.17 6.43
C GLY A 390 9.15 -17.10 5.73
N PHE A 391 9.75 -16.17 6.47
CA PHE A 391 10.60 -15.11 5.94
C PHE A 391 12.00 -15.04 6.60
N PRO A 392 12.81 -16.12 6.53
CA PRO A 392 14.11 -16.20 7.21
C PRO A 392 15.08 -15.07 6.78
N ASP A 393 15.19 -14.80 5.48
CA ASP A 393 16.09 -13.78 4.93
C ASP A 393 15.84 -12.36 5.49
N ILE A 394 14.60 -12.09 5.90
CA ILE A 394 14.18 -10.81 6.45
C ILE A 394 14.44 -10.78 7.97
N TYR A 395 14.16 -11.88 8.66
CA TYR A 395 14.18 -11.94 10.12
C TYR A 395 15.55 -12.27 10.71
N ASP A 396 16.45 -12.91 9.98
CA ASP A 396 17.77 -13.30 10.49
C ASP A 396 18.58 -12.09 10.99
N THR A 397 18.50 -10.97 10.28
CA THR A 397 19.15 -9.72 10.71
C THR A 397 18.57 -9.16 12.03
N ILE A 398 17.26 -9.35 12.25
CA ILE A 398 16.59 -8.96 13.49
C ILE A 398 16.94 -9.93 14.61
N LEU A 399 16.92 -11.24 14.34
CA LEU A 399 17.26 -12.30 15.30
C LEU A 399 18.68 -12.12 15.82
N GLU A 400 19.64 -11.81 14.95
CA GLU A 400 21.01 -11.49 15.36
C GLU A 400 21.08 -10.23 16.24
N ALA A 401 20.27 -9.21 15.94
CA ALA A 401 20.23 -7.97 16.71
C ALA A 401 19.58 -8.15 18.11
N ILE A 402 18.70 -9.13 18.30
CA ILE A 402 17.98 -9.37 19.57
C ILE A 402 18.44 -10.65 20.30
N LYS A 403 19.46 -11.37 19.81
CA LYS A 403 19.89 -12.67 20.37
C LYS A 403 20.19 -12.70 21.86
N ASP A 404 20.70 -11.59 22.41
CA ASP A 404 21.05 -11.47 23.84
C ASP A 404 19.84 -11.15 24.74
N LEU A 405 18.65 -11.00 24.17
CA LEU A 405 17.41 -10.65 24.87
C LEU A 405 16.54 -11.90 25.07
N PRO A 406 15.73 -11.95 26.15
CA PRO A 406 14.94 -13.13 26.48
C PRO A 406 13.87 -13.42 25.42
N LYS A 407 13.92 -14.63 24.88
CA LYS A 407 12.92 -15.15 23.95
C LYS A 407 11.69 -15.66 24.74
N PRO A 408 10.46 -15.21 24.41
CA PRO A 408 9.25 -15.73 25.04
C PRO A 408 9.03 -17.21 24.68
N THR A 409 8.45 -17.98 25.60
CA THR A 409 8.07 -19.37 25.34
C THR A 409 6.94 -19.43 24.31
N GLU A 410 6.86 -20.53 23.56
CA GLU A 410 5.82 -20.71 22.54
C GLU A 410 4.40 -20.60 23.12
N GLU A 411 4.18 -21.10 24.33
CA GLU A 411 2.92 -20.97 25.07
C GLU A 411 2.55 -19.51 25.34
N LYS A 412 3.54 -18.70 25.77
CA LYS A 412 3.35 -17.27 26.00
C LYS A 412 3.02 -16.52 24.70
N ILE A 413 3.69 -16.85 23.60
CA ILE A 413 3.43 -16.26 22.29
C ILE A 413 1.98 -16.56 21.84
N LYS A 414 1.56 -17.83 21.92
CA LYS A 414 0.19 -18.24 21.58
C LYS A 414 -0.85 -17.53 22.44
N LEU A 415 -0.60 -17.39 23.74
CA LEU A 415 -1.48 -16.66 24.66
C LEU A 415 -1.65 -15.19 24.25
N VAL A 416 -0.55 -14.51 23.92
CA VAL A 416 -0.54 -13.09 23.52
C VAL A 416 -1.26 -12.88 22.19
N LEU A 417 -1.03 -13.75 21.20
CA LEU A 417 -1.72 -13.68 19.90
C LEU A 417 -3.23 -13.92 20.02
N ASN A 418 -3.67 -14.79 20.94
CA ASN A 418 -5.09 -15.09 21.11
C ASN A 418 -5.91 -13.94 21.74
N GLN A 419 -5.27 -12.99 22.43
CA GLN A 419 -5.97 -11.95 23.18
C GLN A 419 -6.43 -10.74 22.34
N SER A 420 -5.95 -10.60 21.11
CA SER A 420 -5.89 -9.27 20.48
C SER A 420 -6.36 -9.15 19.03
N ALA A 421 -6.86 -10.18 18.33
CA ALA A 421 -7.13 -10.10 16.88
C ALA A 421 -8.35 -9.21 16.48
N TRP A 422 -8.19 -8.31 15.50
CA TRP A 422 -9.30 -7.70 14.76
C TRP A 422 -9.76 -8.68 13.68
N THR A 423 -10.90 -9.32 13.87
CA THR A 423 -11.48 -10.23 12.87
C THR A 423 -12.35 -9.43 11.91
N SER A 424 -11.96 -9.35 10.64
CA SER A 424 -12.63 -8.56 9.60
C SER A 424 -13.99 -9.10 9.12
N GLN A 425 -14.55 -10.16 9.71
CA GLN A 425 -15.89 -10.64 9.38
C GLN A 425 -16.68 -11.12 10.58
N SER A 426 -17.96 -10.76 10.57
CA SER A 426 -19.03 -11.18 11.48
C SER A 426 -18.91 -12.66 11.90
N ASN A 427 -18.51 -12.89 13.15
CA ASN A 427 -18.88 -14.08 13.91
C ASN A 427 -19.52 -13.60 15.21
N SER A 428 -20.81 -13.28 15.15
CA SER A 428 -21.64 -13.23 16.35
C SER A 428 -21.87 -14.66 16.84
N PHE A 429 -20.92 -15.24 17.57
CA PHE A 429 -21.13 -16.20 18.66
C PHE A 429 -19.85 -16.25 19.51
N GLY A 430 -20.03 -16.21 20.83
CA GLY A 430 -19.01 -15.82 21.80
C GLY A 430 -17.74 -16.67 21.85
N SER A 431 -16.69 -16.01 22.34
CA SER A 431 -15.52 -16.51 23.05
C SER A 431 -15.36 -18.04 23.13
N GLY A 432 -14.32 -18.55 22.47
CA GLY A 432 -13.78 -19.88 22.75
C GLY A 432 -13.93 -20.92 21.65
N PHE A 433 -13.56 -20.62 20.40
CA PHE A 433 -13.26 -21.66 19.42
C PHE A 433 -12.05 -21.25 18.57
N LEU A 434 -11.02 -22.10 18.58
CA LEU A 434 -10.00 -22.12 17.53
C LEU A 434 -10.73 -22.30 16.19
N ARG A 435 -10.86 -21.22 15.40
CA ARG A 435 -11.35 -21.30 14.02
C ARG A 435 -10.34 -22.11 13.22
N GLN A 436 -10.55 -23.42 13.12
CA GLN A 436 -10.06 -24.17 11.98
C GLN A 436 -10.65 -23.51 10.72
N SER A 437 -9.76 -23.11 9.83
CA SER A 437 -10.04 -22.26 8.69
C SER A 437 -11.15 -22.85 7.81
N GLY A 438 -12.33 -22.24 7.83
CA GLY A 438 -13.26 -22.31 6.70
C GLY A 438 -12.65 -21.64 5.45
N LYS A 439 -13.31 -21.76 4.30
CA LYS A 439 -12.91 -21.09 3.05
C LYS A 439 -12.56 -19.62 3.23
N SER A 440 -11.66 -19.13 2.38
CA SER A 440 -11.38 -17.69 2.28
C SER A 440 -12.69 -16.93 2.03
N GLU A 441 -12.76 -15.71 2.57
CA GLU A 441 -13.80 -14.72 2.36
C GLU A 441 -14.02 -14.39 0.87
N THR A 442 -13.00 -14.67 0.04
CA THR A 442 -13.04 -14.56 -1.43
C THR A 442 -13.82 -15.69 -2.12
N GLY A 443 -14.20 -16.74 -1.39
CA GLY A 443 -14.79 -17.95 -1.94
C GLY A 443 -13.80 -18.87 -2.68
N LYS A 444 -12.54 -18.44 -2.90
CA LYS A 444 -11.49 -19.23 -3.57
C LYS A 444 -10.68 -20.07 -2.58
N THR A 445 -10.10 -21.16 -3.09
CA THR A 445 -9.28 -22.11 -2.33
C THR A 445 -7.79 -21.90 -2.58
N GLY A 446 -7.00 -21.85 -1.52
CA GLY A 446 -5.53 -21.78 -1.59
C GLY A 446 -4.88 -23.14 -1.92
N LEU A 447 -3.58 -23.15 -2.17
CA LEU A 447 -2.77 -24.35 -2.34
C LEU A 447 -1.73 -24.47 -1.23
N ILE A 448 -1.70 -25.61 -0.54
CA ILE A 448 -0.73 -25.84 0.53
C ILE A 448 0.67 -25.95 -0.09
N ASN A 449 1.63 -25.21 0.45
CA ASN A 449 3.04 -25.36 0.11
C ASN A 449 3.58 -26.67 0.70
N LEU A 450 4.02 -27.59 -0.15
CA LEU A 450 4.48 -28.93 0.25
C LEU A 450 6.00 -28.98 0.46
N GLY A 451 6.64 -27.81 0.61
CA GLY A 451 8.08 -27.63 0.75
C GLY A 451 8.70 -27.07 -0.54
N ASN A 452 8.95 -25.76 -0.56
CA ASN A 452 9.48 -25.03 -1.72
C ASN A 452 8.66 -25.21 -3.01
N THR A 453 7.34 -25.38 -2.91
CA THR A 453 6.45 -25.60 -4.08
C THR A 453 5.66 -24.36 -4.52
N CYS A 454 6.01 -23.17 -4.01
CA CYS A 454 5.31 -21.93 -4.32
C CYS A 454 5.37 -21.57 -5.82
N PHE A 455 6.43 -21.98 -6.52
CA PHE A 455 6.56 -21.84 -7.98
C PHE A 455 5.42 -22.55 -8.72
N MET A 456 5.08 -23.78 -8.32
CA MET A 456 3.97 -24.56 -8.88
C MET A 456 2.63 -23.95 -8.48
N ASN A 457 2.45 -23.63 -7.19
CA ASN A 457 1.19 -23.10 -6.68
C ASN A 457 0.76 -21.82 -7.42
N SER A 458 1.69 -20.90 -7.65
CA SER A 458 1.44 -19.64 -8.36
C SER A 458 1.04 -19.86 -9.82
N ILE A 459 1.68 -20.83 -10.50
CA ILE A 459 1.34 -21.19 -11.89
C ILE A 459 -0.03 -21.85 -11.98
N ILE A 460 -0.35 -22.78 -11.07
CA ILE A 460 -1.65 -23.47 -11.07
C ILE A 460 -2.78 -22.49 -10.77
N GLN A 461 -2.62 -21.57 -9.83
CA GLN A 461 -3.63 -20.54 -9.57
C GLN A 461 -3.80 -19.60 -10.76
N THR A 462 -2.70 -19.25 -11.43
CA THR A 462 -2.72 -18.46 -12.69
C THR A 462 -3.52 -19.19 -13.78
N LEU A 463 -3.23 -20.46 -14.06
CA LEU A 463 -3.95 -21.26 -15.05
C LEU A 463 -5.42 -21.50 -14.66
N PHE A 464 -5.73 -21.65 -13.37
CA PHE A 464 -7.09 -21.83 -12.87
C PHE A 464 -7.94 -20.54 -13.01
N MET A 465 -7.29 -19.37 -12.95
CA MET A 465 -7.93 -18.07 -13.20
C MET A 465 -8.14 -17.76 -14.69
N ALA A 466 -7.47 -18.46 -15.61
CA ALA A 466 -7.85 -18.47 -17.02
C ALA A 466 -9.18 -19.24 -17.20
N THR A 467 -10.29 -18.49 -17.25
CA THR A 467 -11.65 -19.04 -17.23
C THR A 467 -11.91 -20.04 -18.36
N ASP A 468 -11.52 -19.68 -19.59
CA ASP A 468 -11.72 -20.53 -20.76
C ASP A 468 -10.94 -21.83 -20.62
N PHE A 469 -9.66 -21.75 -20.22
CA PHE A 469 -8.83 -22.93 -19.99
C PHE A 469 -9.41 -23.81 -18.89
N ARG A 470 -9.81 -23.23 -17.74
CA ARG A 470 -10.46 -23.96 -16.65
C ARG A 470 -11.72 -24.69 -17.12
N HIS A 471 -12.61 -24.01 -17.85
CA HIS A 471 -13.87 -24.61 -18.33
C HIS A 471 -13.60 -25.77 -19.30
N HIS A 472 -12.66 -25.62 -20.23
CA HIS A 472 -12.30 -26.70 -21.14
C HIS A 472 -11.74 -27.89 -20.37
N VAL A 473 -10.78 -27.69 -19.46
CA VAL A 473 -10.20 -28.76 -18.63
C VAL A 473 -11.28 -29.50 -17.81
N LEU A 474 -12.23 -28.77 -17.20
CA LEU A 474 -13.32 -29.39 -16.43
C LEU A 474 -14.33 -30.15 -17.30
N SER A 475 -14.46 -29.79 -18.58
CA SER A 475 -15.37 -30.45 -19.53
C SER A 475 -14.80 -31.71 -20.20
N LEU A 476 -13.48 -31.97 -20.10
CA LEU A 476 -12.83 -33.09 -20.79
C LEU A 476 -13.32 -34.47 -20.28
N HIS A 477 -13.75 -35.34 -21.20
CA HIS A 477 -14.11 -36.73 -20.90
C HIS A 477 -12.90 -37.66 -20.97
N LEU A 478 -12.18 -37.77 -19.85
CA LEU A 478 -11.00 -38.62 -19.71
C LEU A 478 -11.39 -39.91 -18.99
N ASN A 479 -11.69 -40.97 -19.74
CA ASN A 479 -12.09 -42.28 -19.22
C ASN A 479 -10.85 -43.12 -18.82
N GLY A 480 -10.73 -43.47 -17.54
CA GLY A 480 -9.83 -44.54 -17.05
C GLY A 480 -8.32 -44.35 -17.21
N SER A 481 -7.83 -43.25 -17.79
CA SER A 481 -6.40 -42.97 -17.96
C SER A 481 -5.83 -42.21 -16.75
N ASN A 482 -4.71 -42.69 -16.21
CA ASN A 482 -3.92 -41.98 -15.18
C ASN A 482 -3.07 -40.86 -15.83
N SER A 483 -3.70 -40.03 -16.66
CA SER A 483 -3.05 -38.96 -17.42
C SER A 483 -2.74 -37.74 -16.56
N LEU A 484 -1.79 -36.92 -17.00
CA LEU A 484 -1.49 -35.65 -16.32
C LEU A 484 -2.70 -34.71 -16.41
N MET A 485 -3.37 -34.68 -17.56
CA MET A 485 -4.60 -33.89 -17.75
C MET A 485 -5.72 -34.29 -16.77
N LYS A 486 -5.91 -35.60 -16.48
CA LYS A 486 -6.91 -36.05 -15.49
C LYS A 486 -6.58 -35.55 -14.08
N LYS A 487 -5.29 -35.55 -13.72
CA LYS A 487 -4.84 -35.04 -12.42
C LYS A 487 -5.01 -33.53 -12.32
N LEU A 488 -4.77 -32.79 -13.40
CA LEU A 488 -5.06 -31.35 -13.47
C LEU A 488 -6.56 -31.07 -13.35
N GLN A 489 -7.39 -31.83 -14.06
CA GLN A 489 -8.85 -31.76 -13.97
C GLN A 489 -9.34 -31.99 -12.54
N LEU A 490 -8.82 -33.02 -11.86
CA LEU A 490 -9.14 -33.30 -10.47
C LEU A 490 -8.73 -32.14 -9.55
N LEU A 491 -7.54 -31.58 -9.75
CA LEU A 491 -7.05 -30.42 -8.99
C LEU A 491 -7.95 -29.19 -9.18
N PHE A 492 -8.34 -28.87 -10.41
CA PHE A 492 -9.25 -27.76 -10.70
C PHE A 492 -10.64 -27.98 -10.11
N ALA A 493 -11.16 -29.21 -10.15
CA ALA A 493 -12.43 -29.55 -9.50
C ALA A 493 -12.35 -29.34 -7.98
N PHE A 494 -11.25 -29.74 -7.34
CA PHE A 494 -11.03 -29.46 -5.92
C PHE A 494 -10.92 -27.95 -5.64
N LEU A 495 -10.18 -27.18 -6.44
CA LEU A 495 -10.08 -25.72 -6.27
C LEU A 495 -11.42 -25.00 -6.42
N ALA A 496 -12.33 -25.51 -7.26
CA ALA A 496 -13.67 -24.97 -7.43
C ALA A 496 -14.62 -25.34 -6.28
N HIS A 497 -14.60 -26.60 -5.79
CA HIS A 497 -15.69 -27.14 -4.97
C HIS A 497 -15.31 -27.76 -3.60
N THR A 498 -14.03 -27.91 -3.26
CA THR A 498 -13.65 -28.36 -1.90
C THR A 498 -14.16 -27.39 -0.86
N GLN A 499 -14.52 -27.81 0.35
CA GLN A 499 -14.87 -26.93 1.48
C GLN A 499 -13.66 -26.49 2.31
N ARG A 500 -12.48 -27.03 2.01
CA ARG A 500 -11.23 -26.68 2.67
C ARG A 500 -10.77 -25.28 2.27
N ALA A 501 -10.11 -24.60 3.21
CA ALA A 501 -9.46 -23.31 2.94
C ALA A 501 -8.31 -23.42 1.93
N ALA A 502 -7.55 -24.53 1.99
CA ALA A 502 -6.49 -24.82 1.05
C ALA A 502 -6.43 -26.32 0.73
N TYR A 503 -6.07 -26.63 -0.51
CA TYR A 503 -5.92 -28.00 -1.00
C TYR A 503 -4.44 -28.36 -1.13
N ALA A 504 -4.07 -29.62 -0.83
CA ALA A 504 -2.70 -30.11 -0.97
C ALA A 504 -2.53 -30.87 -2.29
N PRO A 505 -1.87 -30.30 -3.32
CA PRO A 505 -1.77 -30.90 -4.65
C PRO A 505 -0.71 -32.02 -4.76
N ARG A 506 -0.63 -32.94 -3.78
CA ARG A 506 0.42 -33.99 -3.71
C ARG A 506 0.46 -34.86 -4.97
N ASN A 507 -0.69 -35.41 -5.36
CA ASN A 507 -0.81 -36.30 -6.52
C ASN A 507 -0.43 -35.62 -7.84
N PHE A 508 -0.71 -34.31 -7.93
CA PHE A 508 -0.40 -33.53 -9.12
C PHE A 508 1.07 -33.09 -9.14
N LEU A 509 1.64 -32.72 -8.00
CA LEU A 509 3.07 -32.40 -7.87
C LEU A 509 3.95 -33.58 -8.31
N GLU A 510 3.66 -34.78 -7.80
CA GLU A 510 4.40 -35.99 -8.16
C GLU A 510 4.32 -36.31 -9.66
N ALA A 511 3.16 -36.04 -10.27
CA ALA A 511 2.94 -36.30 -11.68
C ALA A 511 3.55 -35.23 -12.60
N SER A 512 3.50 -33.96 -12.21
CA SER A 512 3.87 -32.80 -13.05
C SER A 512 5.31 -32.33 -12.87
N ARG A 513 6.07 -32.86 -11.90
CA ARG A 513 7.46 -32.46 -11.64
C ARG A 513 8.37 -32.77 -12.85
N PRO A 514 9.14 -31.79 -13.36
CA PRO A 514 10.18 -32.04 -14.34
C PRO A 514 11.21 -33.05 -13.84
N PRO A 515 11.70 -33.99 -14.68
CA PRO A 515 12.65 -35.02 -14.25
C PRO A 515 13.94 -34.48 -13.62
N TRP A 516 14.38 -33.30 -14.04
CA TRP A 516 15.60 -32.64 -13.55
C TRP A 516 15.39 -31.73 -12.32
N PHE A 517 14.15 -31.58 -11.82
CA PHE A 517 13.88 -30.80 -10.62
C PHE A 517 14.10 -31.65 -9.36
N ASN A 518 14.97 -31.20 -8.47
CA ASN A 518 15.18 -31.84 -7.18
C ASN A 518 13.98 -31.60 -6.25
N ALA A 519 13.45 -32.67 -5.64
CA ALA A 519 12.35 -32.57 -4.69
C ALA A 519 12.75 -31.71 -3.47
N GLY A 520 11.88 -30.78 -3.09
CA GLY A 520 12.12 -29.86 -1.96
C GLY A 520 13.11 -28.72 -2.24
N SER A 521 13.67 -28.61 -3.46
CA SER A 521 14.48 -27.45 -3.87
C SER A 521 13.59 -26.35 -4.46
N GLN A 522 14.02 -25.09 -4.36
CA GLN A 522 13.39 -23.97 -5.07
C GLN A 522 13.64 -24.10 -6.57
N GLN A 523 12.67 -23.67 -7.39
CA GLN A 523 12.67 -23.85 -8.84
C GLN A 523 12.10 -22.64 -9.56
N ASP A 524 12.43 -22.49 -10.84
CA ASP A 524 11.91 -21.43 -11.69
C ASP A 524 10.46 -21.72 -12.13
N CYS A 525 9.54 -20.80 -11.84
CA CYS A 525 8.12 -21.01 -12.17
C CYS A 525 7.82 -20.97 -13.68
N SER A 526 8.61 -20.25 -14.48
CA SER A 526 8.44 -20.18 -15.94
C SER A 526 8.92 -21.48 -16.61
N GLU A 527 9.98 -22.10 -16.08
CA GLU A 527 10.46 -23.40 -16.54
C GLU A 527 9.45 -24.51 -16.23
N TYR A 528 8.88 -24.48 -15.02
CA TYR A 528 7.78 -25.38 -14.66
C TYR A 528 6.57 -25.19 -15.57
N LEU A 529 6.17 -23.95 -15.86
CA LEU A 529 5.05 -23.63 -16.75
C LEU A 529 5.26 -24.19 -18.16
N ARG A 530 6.42 -23.92 -18.78
CA ARG A 530 6.76 -24.45 -20.11
C ARG A 530 6.71 -25.97 -20.14
N PHE A 531 7.37 -26.63 -19.20
CA PHE A 531 7.33 -28.10 -19.09
C PHE A 531 5.89 -28.63 -18.92
N LEU A 532 5.07 -27.98 -18.09
CA LEU A 532 3.69 -28.39 -17.86
C LEU A 532 2.86 -28.28 -19.15
N LEU A 533 2.93 -27.15 -19.86
CA LEU A 533 2.20 -26.93 -21.11
C LEU A 533 2.65 -27.91 -22.20
N ASP A 534 3.96 -28.10 -22.38
CA ASP A 534 4.51 -29.03 -23.36
C ASP A 534 4.06 -30.46 -23.07
N ARG A 535 4.11 -30.89 -21.80
CA ARG A 535 3.70 -32.24 -21.42
C ARG A 535 2.21 -32.47 -21.61
N LEU A 536 1.37 -31.48 -21.34
CA LEU A 536 -0.07 -31.56 -21.59
C LEU A 536 -0.36 -31.60 -23.10
N HIS A 537 0.36 -30.80 -23.90
CA HIS A 537 0.26 -30.80 -25.36
C HIS A 537 0.65 -32.16 -25.95
N GLU A 538 1.83 -32.69 -25.60
CA GLU A 538 2.34 -33.96 -26.13
C GLU A 538 1.48 -35.15 -25.73
N GLU A 539 0.93 -35.16 -24.50
CA GLU A 539 0.01 -36.21 -24.05
C GLU A 539 -1.29 -36.21 -24.88
N GLU A 540 -1.88 -35.04 -25.12
CA GLU A 540 -3.10 -34.89 -25.95
C GLU A 540 -2.84 -35.23 -27.42
N LYS A 541 -1.72 -34.75 -27.97
CA LYS A 541 -1.29 -35.04 -29.35
C LYS A 541 -1.07 -36.53 -29.57
N THR A 542 -0.40 -37.20 -28.63
CA THR A 542 -0.19 -38.66 -28.68
C THR A 542 -1.51 -39.41 -28.68
N ILE A 543 -2.49 -38.98 -27.87
CA ILE A 543 -3.83 -39.57 -27.86
C ILE A 543 -4.52 -39.40 -29.23
N HIS A 544 -4.47 -38.21 -29.83
CA HIS A 544 -5.05 -37.97 -31.16
C HIS A 544 -4.40 -38.83 -32.26
N VAL A 545 -3.08 -39.03 -32.20
CA VAL A 545 -2.37 -39.92 -33.13
C VAL A 545 -2.77 -41.38 -32.90
N LEU A 546 -2.89 -41.84 -31.65
CA LEU A 546 -3.30 -43.22 -31.36
C LEU A 546 -4.77 -43.49 -31.73
N GLU A 547 -5.65 -42.49 -31.59
CA GLU A 547 -7.05 -42.58 -32.01
C GLU A 547 -7.20 -42.61 -33.53
N SER A 548 -6.36 -41.88 -34.26
CA SER A 548 -6.34 -41.90 -35.73
C SER A 548 -5.72 -43.17 -36.33
N VAL A 549 -4.88 -43.89 -35.57
CA VAL A 549 -4.21 -45.14 -36.01
C VAL A 549 -5.00 -46.41 -35.69
N LYS A 550 -6.10 -46.38 -34.91
CA LYS A 550 -6.94 -47.57 -34.66
C LYS A 550 -7.61 -48.06 -35.97
N PRO A 551 -7.29 -49.26 -36.50
CA PRO A 551 -7.93 -49.78 -37.70
C PRO A 551 -9.37 -50.19 -37.39
N LYS A 552 -10.26 -50.02 -38.38
CA LYS A 552 -11.60 -50.60 -38.42
C LYS A 552 -11.52 -52.14 -38.31
N LEU A 553 -11.45 -52.68 -37.10
CA LEU A 553 -11.56 -54.12 -36.85
C LEU A 553 -12.27 -54.37 -35.51
N ALA A 554 -13.58 -54.13 -35.50
CA ALA A 554 -14.49 -54.64 -34.48
C ALA A 554 -15.90 -54.79 -35.08
N SER A 555 -16.03 -55.73 -36.02
CA SER A 555 -17.32 -56.27 -36.43
C SER A 555 -17.19 -57.79 -36.59
N HIS A 556 -17.20 -58.53 -35.48
CA HIS A 556 -17.92 -59.80 -35.36
C HIS A 556 -17.79 -60.39 -33.95
N VAL A 557 -18.81 -61.19 -33.61
CA VAL A 557 -18.94 -62.18 -32.52
C VAL A 557 -19.75 -61.74 -31.29
N ASP A 558 -21.05 -61.87 -31.49
CA ASP A 558 -22.02 -62.68 -30.74
C ASP A 558 -22.37 -62.36 -29.28
N SER A 559 -23.64 -61.96 -29.11
CA SER A 559 -24.44 -62.32 -27.94
C SER A 559 -25.85 -62.66 -28.40
N THR A 560 -26.17 -63.92 -28.19
CA THR A 560 -27.45 -64.59 -28.37
C THR A 560 -28.57 -63.90 -27.58
N ARG A 561 -29.69 -63.57 -28.26
CA ARG A 561 -31.07 -63.68 -27.74
C ARG A 561 -32.11 -63.44 -28.85
N THR A 562 -32.73 -64.56 -29.27
CA THR A 562 -34.12 -64.73 -29.76
C THR A 562 -35.01 -63.49 -29.95
N ASP A 563 -35.19 -63.07 -31.22
CA ASP A 563 -36.42 -62.94 -32.05
C ASP A 563 -37.83 -62.83 -31.41
N PRO A 564 -38.86 -62.37 -32.17
CA PRO A 564 -38.86 -61.44 -33.32
C PRO A 564 -40.06 -60.45 -33.35
N ALA A 565 -39.98 -59.38 -34.16
CA ALA A 565 -41.01 -58.97 -35.13
C ALA A 565 -40.77 -57.57 -35.73
N GLY A 566 -40.56 -57.53 -37.06
CA GLY A 566 -41.28 -56.57 -37.92
C GLY A 566 -40.54 -55.35 -38.50
N GLN A 567 -40.08 -55.52 -39.73
CA GLN A 567 -40.10 -54.56 -40.86
C GLN A 567 -38.90 -53.60 -41.09
N THR A 568 -38.25 -53.81 -42.24
CA THR A 568 -37.38 -52.92 -43.04
C THR A 568 -38.02 -52.75 -44.44
N PRO A 569 -37.54 -51.87 -45.36
CA PRO A 569 -37.00 -50.50 -45.29
C PRO A 569 -37.71 -49.60 -46.37
N PRO A 570 -37.21 -48.39 -46.76
CA PRO A 570 -36.25 -48.35 -47.87
C PRO A 570 -35.14 -47.27 -47.80
N GLU A 571 -34.06 -47.54 -48.53
CA GLU A 571 -32.90 -46.69 -48.82
C GLU A 571 -33.19 -45.61 -49.88
N MET A 572 -32.50 -44.47 -49.78
CA MET A 572 -32.08 -43.50 -50.82
C MET A 572 -30.99 -42.66 -50.12
N GLY A 573 -29.70 -42.60 -50.46
CA GLY A 573 -29.08 -42.37 -51.76
C GLY A 573 -28.46 -40.97 -51.75
N HIS A 574 -27.12 -40.89 -51.86
CA HIS A 574 -26.28 -39.80 -52.42
C HIS A 574 -24.99 -39.43 -51.64
N GLU A 575 -23.89 -39.78 -52.31
CA GLU A 575 -22.71 -38.96 -52.64
C GLU A 575 -21.73 -38.50 -51.55
N SER A 576 -20.52 -39.03 -51.70
CA SER A 576 -19.27 -38.55 -51.13
C SER A 576 -18.83 -37.23 -51.77
N PRO A 577 -18.18 -36.32 -51.02
CA PRO A 577 -17.20 -35.42 -51.59
C PRO A 577 -15.78 -35.83 -51.19
N GLU A 578 -14.89 -35.56 -52.13
CA GLU A 578 -13.51 -35.95 -52.22
C GLU A 578 -12.60 -35.29 -51.17
N THR A 579 -11.51 -36.02 -50.91
CA THR A 579 -10.31 -35.71 -50.14
C THR A 579 -9.78 -34.27 -50.25
N GLY A 580 -9.88 -33.51 -49.16
CA GLY A 580 -8.98 -32.40 -48.81
C GLY A 580 -7.98 -32.83 -47.72
N PRO A 581 -6.85 -32.11 -47.52
CA PRO A 581 -5.87 -32.48 -46.50
C PRO A 581 -6.53 -32.41 -45.12
N GLN A 582 -6.48 -33.50 -44.35
CA GLN A 582 -6.97 -33.53 -42.97
C GLN A 582 -6.30 -32.41 -42.17
N GLU A 583 -7.06 -31.37 -41.79
CA GLU A 583 -6.58 -30.40 -40.81
C GLU A 583 -6.22 -31.15 -39.52
N GLU A 584 -4.95 -31.11 -39.14
CA GLU A 584 -4.47 -31.67 -37.87
C GLU A 584 -5.29 -31.04 -36.73
N ARG A 585 -5.91 -31.90 -35.91
CA ARG A 585 -6.71 -31.45 -34.78
C ARG A 585 -5.79 -30.79 -33.75
N LYS A 586 -5.90 -29.47 -33.62
CA LYS A 586 -5.14 -28.69 -32.63
C LYS A 586 -5.46 -29.15 -31.22
N THR A 587 -4.44 -29.21 -30.36
CA THR A 587 -4.64 -29.55 -28.95
C THR A 587 -5.24 -28.37 -28.18
N LEU A 588 -5.75 -28.62 -26.97
CA LEU A 588 -6.26 -27.56 -26.09
C LEU A 588 -5.18 -26.51 -25.80
N ILE A 589 -3.93 -26.95 -25.59
CA ILE A 589 -2.80 -26.06 -25.33
C ILE A 589 -2.50 -25.16 -26.53
N GLU A 590 -2.49 -25.71 -27.75
CA GLU A 590 -2.29 -24.92 -28.97
C GLU A 590 -3.43 -23.93 -29.21
N THR A 591 -4.66 -24.32 -28.89
CA THR A 591 -5.84 -23.47 -29.06
C THR A 591 -5.83 -22.30 -28.08
N MET A 592 -5.41 -22.53 -26.82
CA MET A 592 -5.49 -21.52 -25.76
C MET A 592 -4.22 -20.67 -25.66
N PHE A 593 -3.04 -21.27 -25.75
CA PHE A 593 -1.75 -20.60 -25.51
C PHE A 593 -0.85 -20.56 -26.74
N GLY A 594 -1.19 -21.25 -27.83
CA GLY A 594 -0.36 -21.36 -29.04
C GLY A 594 -0.43 -20.13 -29.94
N GLY A 595 0.71 -19.52 -30.18
CA GLY A 595 0.93 -18.49 -31.21
C GLY A 595 1.95 -18.93 -32.25
N THR A 596 2.15 -18.12 -33.29
CA THR A 596 3.15 -18.38 -34.34
C THR A 596 3.95 -17.12 -34.65
N LEU A 597 5.28 -17.27 -34.64
CA LEU A 597 6.25 -16.26 -35.04
C LEU A 597 6.79 -16.57 -36.45
N LEU A 598 6.92 -15.54 -37.28
CA LEU A 598 7.60 -15.59 -38.56
C LEU A 598 8.96 -14.91 -38.41
N THR A 599 10.04 -15.69 -38.51
CA THR A 599 11.41 -15.17 -38.61
C THR A 599 11.77 -15.05 -40.09
N ARG A 600 12.16 -13.84 -40.50
CA ARG A 600 12.62 -13.55 -41.86
C ARG A 600 14.07 -13.07 -41.82
N ILE A 601 14.93 -13.66 -42.64
CA ILE A 601 16.33 -13.25 -42.81
C ILE A 601 16.51 -12.78 -44.25
N ARG A 602 16.85 -11.49 -44.44
CA ARG A 602 17.15 -10.88 -45.73
C ARG A 602 18.65 -10.70 -45.88
N CYS A 603 19.26 -11.41 -46.82
CA CYS A 603 20.66 -11.16 -47.18
C CYS A 603 20.81 -9.76 -47.79
N LEU A 604 21.75 -8.95 -47.29
CA LEU A 604 21.96 -7.59 -47.80
C LEU A 604 22.76 -7.54 -49.09
N GLN A 605 23.40 -8.65 -49.49
CA GLN A 605 24.17 -8.75 -50.72
C GLN A 605 23.32 -9.17 -51.93
N CYS A 606 22.55 -10.26 -51.82
CA CYS A 606 21.72 -10.77 -52.93
C CYS A 606 20.22 -10.50 -52.76
N HIS A 607 19.80 -9.89 -51.65
CA HIS A 607 18.41 -9.63 -51.29
C HIS A 607 17.51 -10.87 -51.21
N CYS A 608 18.09 -12.07 -51.17
CA CYS A 608 17.34 -13.29 -50.91
C CYS A 608 16.75 -13.27 -49.50
N ILE A 609 15.50 -13.73 -49.40
CA ILE A 609 14.75 -13.79 -48.16
C ILE A 609 14.58 -15.26 -47.78
N SER A 610 14.97 -15.62 -46.56
CA SER A 610 14.66 -16.91 -45.92
C SER A 610 13.59 -16.68 -44.87
N GLU A 611 12.51 -17.46 -44.92
CA GLU A 611 11.38 -17.37 -43.98
C GLU A 611 11.24 -18.69 -43.20
N LYS A 612 11.00 -18.59 -41.90
CA LYS A 612 10.73 -19.73 -41.02
C LYS A 612 9.62 -19.38 -40.04
N GLU A 613 8.58 -20.22 -39.99
CA GLU A 613 7.51 -20.12 -39.00
C GLU A 613 7.82 -21.02 -37.80
N GLU A 614 7.67 -20.49 -36.60
CA GLU A 614 7.95 -21.17 -35.33
C GLU A 614 6.78 -20.99 -34.36
N PRO A 615 6.20 -22.07 -33.81
CA PRO A 615 5.16 -21.96 -32.79
C PRO A 615 5.76 -21.49 -31.45
N PHE A 616 4.95 -20.80 -30.63
CA PHE A 616 5.33 -20.39 -29.28
C PHE A 616 4.16 -20.52 -28.30
N THR A 617 4.46 -20.75 -27.03
CA THR A 617 3.49 -20.73 -25.91
C THR A 617 3.73 -19.56 -24.95
N ASP A 618 4.96 -19.06 -24.88
CA ASP A 618 5.33 -17.83 -24.19
C ASP A 618 6.30 -16.98 -25.02
N LEU A 619 6.36 -15.68 -24.72
CA LEU A 619 7.39 -14.78 -25.23
C LEU A 619 8.36 -14.41 -24.10
N SER A 620 9.61 -14.80 -24.27
CA SER A 620 10.70 -14.50 -23.32
C SER A 620 11.31 -13.13 -23.62
N LEU A 621 10.94 -12.13 -22.81
CA LEU A 621 11.29 -10.73 -23.02
C LEU A 621 12.61 -10.38 -22.32
N ALA A 622 13.66 -10.12 -23.10
CA ALA A 622 14.96 -9.68 -22.61
C ALA A 622 14.96 -8.18 -22.25
N PHE A 623 15.77 -7.82 -21.26
CA PHE A 623 16.08 -6.42 -20.95
C PHE A 623 17.06 -5.87 -21.98
N CYS A 624 16.79 -4.65 -22.48
CA CYS A 624 17.70 -3.98 -23.41
C CYS A 624 19.02 -3.63 -22.71
N PRO A 625 20.20 -3.96 -23.26
CA PRO A 625 21.47 -3.59 -22.65
C PRO A 625 21.60 -2.04 -22.65
N SER A 626 21.56 -1.44 -21.47
CA SER A 626 21.65 0.02 -21.30
C SER A 626 22.94 0.55 -21.96
N ALA A 627 22.84 1.67 -22.68
CA ALA A 627 23.96 2.33 -23.35
C ALA A 627 25.13 2.74 -22.41
N THR A 628 24.97 2.57 -21.10
CA THR A 628 25.92 2.92 -20.03
C THR A 628 27.07 1.92 -19.85
N SER A 629 27.07 0.76 -20.51
CA SER A 629 28.14 -0.25 -20.40
C SER A 629 29.31 -0.08 -21.40
N ARG A 630 29.35 1.00 -22.19
CA ARG A 630 30.41 1.24 -23.20
C ARG A 630 31.64 2.05 -22.71
N TYR A 631 31.73 2.40 -21.43
CA TYR A 631 32.90 3.04 -20.83
C TYR A 631 33.53 2.15 -19.73
N SER A 632 34.03 0.98 -20.12
CA SER A 632 34.94 0.17 -19.30
C SER A 632 35.77 -0.74 -20.22
N SER A 633 36.55 -0.13 -21.11
CA SER A 633 37.60 -0.82 -21.84
C SER A 633 38.64 0.20 -22.31
N GLN A 634 39.59 0.51 -21.43
CA GLN A 634 40.92 0.97 -21.83
C GLN A 634 41.92 -0.13 -21.43
N PRO A 635 42.79 -0.57 -22.34
CA PRO A 635 43.77 -1.62 -22.08
C PRO A 635 45.05 -1.01 -21.49
N GLU A 636 45.34 -1.24 -20.22
CA GLU A 636 46.68 -1.00 -19.68
C GLU A 636 47.55 -2.26 -19.79
N ARG A 637 48.76 -2.05 -20.33
CA ARG A 637 49.82 -3.05 -20.54
C ARG A 637 50.59 -3.35 -19.24
N PRO A 638 51.29 -4.49 -19.18
CA PRO A 638 51.66 -5.16 -17.93
C PRO A 638 52.99 -4.69 -17.36
N SER A 639 53.10 -4.67 -16.02
CA SER A 639 54.40 -4.67 -15.33
C SER A 639 54.37 -5.61 -14.12
N GLU A 640 55.00 -6.77 -14.35
CA GLU A 640 55.89 -7.55 -13.48
C GLU A 640 55.41 -8.05 -12.10
N GLU A 641 55.31 -9.39 -12.03
CA GLU A 641 55.33 -10.21 -10.81
C GLU A 641 56.63 -10.01 -9.99
N PRO A 642 56.67 -10.49 -8.73
CA PRO A 642 57.32 -11.78 -8.57
C PRO A 642 56.54 -12.80 -7.73
N LYS A 643 56.78 -14.06 -8.13
CA LYS A 643 56.19 -15.34 -7.72
C LYS A 643 56.41 -15.72 -6.25
N GLY A 644 55.45 -16.49 -5.72
CA GLY A 644 55.59 -17.23 -4.46
C GLY A 644 54.49 -18.26 -4.18
N LEU A 645 54.54 -19.38 -4.89
CA LEU A 645 54.21 -20.79 -4.51
C LEU A 645 53.13 -21.16 -3.44
N TYR A 646 52.20 -22.03 -3.89
CA TYR A 646 51.48 -23.15 -3.24
C TYR A 646 50.57 -22.98 -1.97
N GLN A 647 49.28 -23.29 -2.20
CA GLN A 647 48.53 -24.44 -1.62
C GLN A 647 47.93 -24.37 -0.20
N GLY A 648 46.60 -24.56 -0.13
CA GLY A 648 45.99 -25.49 0.83
C GLY A 648 45.38 -24.94 2.12
N SER A 649 44.04 -24.82 2.11
CA SER A 649 43.09 -25.43 3.06
C SER A 649 43.10 -25.14 4.58
N VAL A 650 41.85 -25.02 5.06
CA VAL A 650 41.26 -25.27 6.41
C VAL A 650 41.54 -24.34 7.61
N ASN A 651 40.42 -23.80 8.10
CA ASN A 651 39.96 -23.66 9.50
C ASN A 651 40.84 -23.01 10.57
N GLY A 652 40.27 -21.97 11.20
CA GLY A 652 40.09 -21.97 12.65
C GLY A 652 40.65 -20.78 13.43
N GLY A 653 39.73 -20.04 14.08
CA GLY A 653 39.92 -19.60 15.47
C GLY A 653 40.61 -18.26 15.72
N SER A 654 39.85 -17.37 16.37
CA SER A 654 40.21 -16.11 17.03
C SER A 654 41.58 -16.04 17.71
N GLU A 655 42.21 -14.86 17.74
CA GLU A 655 42.59 -14.12 18.96
C GLU A 655 42.81 -12.62 18.67
N ILE A 656 42.65 -11.82 19.73
CA ILE A 656 42.48 -10.36 19.83
C ILE A 656 43.83 -9.63 19.80
N LEU A 657 43.94 -8.49 19.10
CA LEU A 657 44.86 -7.38 19.43
C LEU A 657 44.31 -6.03 18.90
N ASP A 658 44.14 -5.08 19.81
CA ASP A 658 44.10 -3.61 19.63
C ASP A 658 45.33 -3.03 20.39
N PRO A 659 45.80 -1.76 20.26
CA PRO A 659 45.21 -0.60 19.57
C PRO A 659 46.20 0.26 18.73
N GLY A 660 45.73 1.24 17.95
CA GLY A 660 46.61 2.33 17.45
C GLY A 660 46.15 3.20 16.28
N SER A 661 45.27 4.17 16.58
CA SER A 661 45.12 5.52 15.98
C SER A 661 45.77 5.85 14.61
N SER A 662 44.94 6.19 13.61
CA SER A 662 45.00 7.52 12.96
C SER A 662 43.76 7.78 12.11
N ALA A 663 43.18 8.95 12.31
CA ALA A 663 42.00 9.45 11.63
C ALA A 663 42.34 9.95 10.21
N SER A 664 41.48 9.63 9.24
CA SER A 664 41.21 10.53 8.12
C SER A 664 39.85 10.23 7.49
N GLN A 665 39.06 11.29 7.43
CA GLN A 665 37.73 11.44 6.85
C GLN A 665 37.66 10.94 5.41
N VAL A 666 36.57 10.23 5.04
CA VAL A 666 35.78 10.56 3.83
C VAL A 666 34.31 10.18 4.08
N SER A 667 33.48 11.20 4.13
CA SER A 667 32.03 11.15 4.00
C SER A 667 31.63 10.98 2.53
N SER A 668 30.78 9.99 2.23
CA SER A 668 29.96 10.03 1.01
C SER A 668 28.56 9.52 1.33
N VAL A 669 27.69 10.47 1.63
CA VAL A 669 26.24 10.34 1.58
C VAL A 669 25.88 10.31 0.09
N HIS A 670 25.42 9.19 -0.44
CA HIS A 670 24.77 9.19 -1.76
C HIS A 670 23.34 9.70 -1.60
N SER A 671 23.18 11.00 -1.83
CA SER A 671 21.91 11.63 -2.18
C SER A 671 21.43 11.05 -3.52
N VAL A 672 20.26 10.41 -3.52
CA VAL A 672 19.61 9.98 -4.76
C VAL A 672 19.06 11.22 -5.46
N THR A 673 19.78 11.69 -6.47
CA THR A 673 19.25 12.63 -7.46
C THR A 673 18.29 11.90 -8.39
N VAL A 674 17.03 12.32 -8.41
CA VAL A 674 16.00 11.87 -9.35
C VAL A 674 16.36 12.41 -10.75
N THR A 675 16.82 11.54 -11.63
CA THR A 675 16.89 11.80 -13.07
C THR A 675 15.63 11.23 -13.73
N ASN A 676 14.84 12.09 -14.37
CA ASN A 676 13.68 11.74 -15.20
C ASN A 676 14.13 10.99 -16.47
N GLU A 677 14.47 9.72 -16.35
CA GLU A 677 14.49 8.78 -17.48
C GLU A 677 13.10 8.11 -17.59
N PRO A 678 12.55 7.90 -18.80
CA PRO A 678 11.29 7.20 -18.96
C PRO A 678 11.42 5.75 -18.45
N SER A 679 10.51 5.34 -17.56
CA SER A 679 10.47 3.98 -17.01
C SER A 679 10.19 2.94 -18.09
N LEU A 680 10.97 1.85 -18.13
CA LEU A 680 10.80 0.73 -19.05
C LEU A 680 9.40 0.10 -18.91
N THR A 681 8.68 -0.09 -20.03
CA THR A 681 7.34 -0.70 -20.03
C THR A 681 7.32 -2.06 -20.71
N VAL A 682 6.31 -2.90 -20.40
CA VAL A 682 6.12 -4.21 -21.08
C VAL A 682 5.99 -4.06 -22.61
N PRO A 683 5.22 -3.09 -23.16
CA PRO A 683 5.21 -2.83 -24.60
C PRO A 683 6.58 -2.51 -25.19
N ASP A 684 7.45 -1.78 -24.48
CA ASP A 684 8.81 -1.48 -24.96
C ASP A 684 9.64 -2.77 -25.08
N MET A 685 9.51 -3.67 -24.10
CA MET A 685 10.19 -4.98 -24.14
C MET A 685 9.67 -5.88 -25.26
N VAL A 686 8.37 -5.85 -25.56
CA VAL A 686 7.77 -6.57 -26.70
C VAL A 686 8.27 -5.97 -28.03
N ASN A 687 8.31 -4.64 -28.14
CA ASN A 687 8.84 -3.96 -29.32
C ASN A 687 10.33 -4.27 -29.53
N TYR A 688 11.10 -4.33 -28.45
CA TYR A 688 12.50 -4.73 -28.49
C TYR A 688 12.66 -6.19 -28.95
N PHE A 689 11.83 -7.11 -28.46
CA PHE A 689 11.81 -8.51 -28.90
C PHE A 689 11.50 -8.65 -30.41
N LEU A 690 10.63 -7.79 -30.95
CA LEU A 690 10.24 -7.80 -32.38
C LEU A 690 11.11 -6.89 -33.27
N ALA A 691 12.11 -6.21 -32.70
CA ALA A 691 12.93 -5.26 -33.45
C ALA A 691 13.79 -5.98 -34.50
N PRO A 692 14.04 -5.36 -35.67
CA PRO A 692 14.96 -5.91 -36.66
C PRO A 692 16.40 -5.93 -36.10
N GLU A 693 17.10 -7.04 -36.32
CA GLU A 693 18.47 -7.28 -35.92
C GLU A 693 19.37 -7.38 -37.15
N ILE A 694 20.53 -6.74 -37.13
CA ILE A 694 21.54 -6.89 -38.19
C ILE A 694 22.50 -8.00 -37.77
N LEU A 695 22.59 -9.04 -38.60
CA LEU A 695 23.54 -10.13 -38.49
C LEU A 695 24.81 -9.75 -39.26
N ASP A 696 25.86 -9.37 -38.54
CA ASP A 696 27.17 -8.99 -39.09
C ASP A 696 28.33 -9.60 -38.27
N GLU A 697 29.56 -9.34 -38.74
CA GLU A 697 30.81 -9.81 -38.11
C GLU A 697 30.77 -11.30 -37.73
N ASP A 698 30.97 -11.61 -36.45
CA ASP A 698 31.00 -12.98 -35.93
C ASP A 698 29.63 -13.68 -35.97
N ASN A 699 28.54 -12.93 -36.16
CA ASN A 699 27.16 -13.41 -36.26
C ASN A 699 26.62 -13.37 -37.71
N ALA A 700 27.48 -13.20 -38.73
CA ALA A 700 27.06 -13.10 -40.12
C ALA A 700 26.26 -14.33 -40.61
N TYR A 701 25.25 -14.11 -41.45
CA TYR A 701 24.36 -15.15 -41.97
C TYR A 701 24.99 -15.89 -43.14
N PHE A 702 25.04 -17.23 -43.09
CA PHE A 702 25.43 -18.03 -44.26
C PHE A 702 24.30 -18.05 -45.29
N CYS A 703 24.47 -17.31 -46.38
CA CYS A 703 23.47 -17.27 -47.45
C CYS A 703 23.76 -18.35 -48.49
N GLU A 704 22.85 -19.31 -48.66
CA GLU A 704 23.01 -20.41 -49.63
C GLU A 704 23.18 -19.90 -51.07
N LYS A 705 22.43 -18.85 -51.47
CA LYS A 705 22.56 -18.23 -52.81
C LYS A 705 23.92 -17.56 -53.04
N CYS A 706 24.53 -16.99 -52.00
CA CYS A 706 25.88 -16.40 -52.08
C CYS A 706 26.98 -17.42 -51.76
N SER A 707 26.62 -18.59 -51.24
CA SER A 707 27.51 -19.66 -50.76
C SER A 707 28.63 -19.14 -49.84
N SER A 708 28.34 -18.14 -49.00
CA SER A 708 29.30 -17.45 -48.13
C SER A 708 28.59 -16.75 -46.96
N LEU A 709 29.35 -16.37 -45.93
CA LEU A 709 28.87 -15.54 -44.82
C LEU A 709 28.61 -14.12 -45.32
N GLN A 710 27.39 -13.63 -45.08
CA GLN A 710 26.89 -12.36 -45.57
C GLN A 710 26.22 -11.59 -44.45
N ARG A 711 26.34 -10.26 -44.54
CA ARG A 711 25.55 -9.37 -43.70
C ARG A 711 24.06 -9.56 -44.05
N ALA A 712 23.21 -9.73 -43.03
CA ALA A 712 21.78 -9.94 -43.22
C ALA A 712 20.95 -9.16 -42.19
N GLU A 713 19.70 -8.89 -42.53
CA GLU A 713 18.70 -8.34 -41.61
C GLU A 713 17.74 -9.45 -41.19
N LYS A 714 17.63 -9.70 -39.88
CA LYS A 714 16.69 -10.66 -39.27
C LYS A 714 15.51 -9.88 -38.68
N THR A 715 14.29 -10.22 -39.05
CA THR A 715 13.06 -9.62 -38.51
C THR A 715 12.14 -10.70 -37.96
N MET A 716 11.48 -10.43 -36.84
CA MET A 716 10.51 -11.34 -36.22
C MET A 716 9.12 -10.68 -36.18
N GLN A 717 8.09 -11.43 -36.55
CA GLN A 717 6.71 -10.93 -36.63
C GLN A 717 5.74 -11.95 -36.06
N VAL A 718 4.75 -11.52 -35.26
CA VAL A 718 3.65 -12.40 -34.82
C VAL A 718 2.66 -12.53 -35.97
N VAL A 719 2.42 -13.75 -36.45
CA VAL A 719 1.46 -14.02 -37.54
C VAL A 719 0.17 -14.67 -37.04
N SER A 720 0.23 -15.35 -35.90
CA SER A 720 -0.93 -15.88 -35.19
C SER A 720 -0.80 -15.58 -33.70
N ALA A 721 -1.82 -14.97 -33.12
CA ALA A 721 -1.85 -14.54 -31.73
C ALA A 721 -2.68 -15.50 -30.86
N PRO A 722 -2.17 -15.94 -29.69
CA PRO A 722 -2.85 -16.91 -28.82
C PRO A 722 -4.04 -16.29 -28.08
N GLU A 723 -4.99 -17.09 -27.61
CA GLU A 723 -6.09 -16.58 -26.77
C GLU A 723 -5.59 -16.07 -25.41
N TYR A 724 -4.62 -16.77 -24.82
CA TYR A 724 -3.86 -16.33 -23.65
C TYR A 724 -2.39 -16.12 -24.03
N LEU A 725 -1.94 -14.87 -23.99
CA LEU A 725 -0.55 -14.49 -24.23
C LEU A 725 0.23 -14.51 -22.92
N ILE A 726 1.23 -15.38 -22.85
CA ILE A 726 2.15 -15.50 -21.71
C ILE A 726 3.44 -14.73 -22.03
N LEU A 727 3.82 -13.80 -21.15
CA LEU A 727 5.07 -13.05 -21.25
C LEU A 727 5.96 -13.39 -20.05
N THR A 728 7.18 -13.83 -20.32
CA THR A 728 8.20 -14.13 -19.30
C THR A 728 9.25 -13.03 -19.32
N LEU A 729 9.36 -12.23 -18.25
CA LEU A 729 10.39 -11.18 -18.14
C LEU A 729 11.70 -11.81 -17.71
N LEU A 730 12.73 -11.79 -18.56
CA LEU A 730 14.04 -12.40 -18.29
C LEU A 730 14.86 -11.55 -17.30
N ARG A 731 14.46 -11.57 -16.02
CA ARG A 731 15.02 -10.76 -14.94
C ARG A 731 16.35 -11.28 -14.41
N PHE A 732 17.24 -11.71 -15.28
CA PHE A 732 18.54 -12.23 -14.89
C PHE A 732 19.62 -11.79 -15.87
N SER A 733 20.75 -11.41 -15.30
CA SER A 733 21.98 -11.09 -16.03
C SER A 733 23.11 -11.98 -15.51
N TYR A 734 24.11 -12.25 -16.34
CA TYR A 734 25.30 -12.96 -15.91
C TYR A 734 26.40 -11.95 -15.61
N ASP A 735 26.89 -11.91 -14.37
CA ASP A 735 28.06 -11.11 -14.03
C ASP A 735 29.32 -11.88 -14.38
N ALA A 736 29.93 -11.53 -15.51
CA ALA A 736 31.16 -12.16 -16.00
C ALA A 736 32.35 -12.02 -15.04
N LYS A 737 32.37 -10.99 -14.16
CA LYS A 737 33.47 -10.76 -13.21
C LYS A 737 33.44 -11.74 -12.05
N PHE A 738 32.24 -12.06 -11.55
CA PHE A 738 32.06 -12.93 -10.39
C PHE A 738 31.60 -14.34 -10.77
N HIS A 739 31.31 -14.60 -12.05
CA HIS A 739 30.75 -15.85 -12.56
C HIS A 739 29.42 -16.24 -11.88
N VAL A 740 28.60 -15.26 -11.51
CA VAL A 740 27.34 -15.45 -10.79
C VAL A 740 26.18 -14.83 -11.57
N ARG A 741 25.02 -15.52 -11.58
CA ARG A 741 23.76 -15.00 -12.10
C ARG A 741 23.22 -13.96 -11.12
N ARG A 742 22.75 -12.80 -11.62
CA ARG A 742 22.15 -11.75 -10.81
C ARG A 742 20.75 -11.45 -11.26
N LYS A 743 19.84 -11.29 -10.30
CA LYS A 743 18.47 -10.82 -10.55
C LYS A 743 18.46 -9.35 -10.98
N ILE A 744 17.67 -9.02 -12.00
CA ILE A 744 17.42 -7.65 -12.45
C ILE A 744 16.21 -7.10 -11.69
N LEU A 745 16.47 -6.14 -10.80
CA LEU A 745 15.47 -5.50 -9.92
C LEU A 745 14.84 -4.23 -10.54
N GLU A 746 15.21 -3.87 -11.76
CA GLU A 746 14.66 -2.71 -12.47
C GLU A 746 13.12 -2.78 -12.57
N ASN A 747 12.45 -1.70 -12.23
CA ASN A 747 10.98 -1.64 -12.29
C ASN A 747 10.51 -1.65 -13.74
N VAL A 748 9.50 -2.46 -14.05
CA VAL A 748 8.89 -2.52 -15.39
C VAL A 748 7.40 -2.22 -15.25
N THR A 749 6.93 -1.20 -15.95
CA THR A 749 5.50 -0.81 -15.91
C THR A 749 4.65 -1.80 -16.70
N ILE A 750 3.64 -2.37 -16.03
CA ILE A 750 2.70 -3.36 -16.61
C ILE A 750 1.36 -2.67 -16.93
N PRO A 751 0.98 -2.56 -18.21
CA PRO A 751 -0.30 -1.95 -18.56
C PRO A 751 -1.45 -2.96 -18.41
N PRO A 752 -2.66 -2.51 -17.97
CA PRO A 752 -3.84 -3.39 -17.88
C PRO A 752 -4.37 -3.81 -19.26
N LEU A 753 -4.10 -2.99 -20.28
CA LEU A 753 -4.45 -3.20 -21.68
C LEU A 753 -3.19 -3.11 -22.53
N MET A 754 -2.97 -4.08 -23.40
CA MET A 754 -1.81 -4.15 -24.30
C MET A 754 -2.25 -4.41 -25.74
N ARG A 755 -1.50 -3.87 -26.70
CA ARG A 755 -1.67 -4.13 -28.13
C ARG A 755 -0.51 -4.98 -28.63
N LEU A 756 -0.80 -6.15 -29.19
CA LEU A 756 0.18 -7.00 -29.84
C LEU A 756 0.07 -6.82 -31.37
N PRO A 757 1.14 -6.45 -32.09
CA PRO A 757 1.09 -6.32 -33.54
C PRO A 757 1.03 -7.70 -34.22
N VAL A 758 -0.07 -7.99 -34.93
CA VAL A 758 -0.26 -9.24 -35.69
C VAL A 758 -0.24 -8.94 -37.19
N TYR A 759 0.53 -9.71 -37.94
CA TYR A 759 0.74 -9.53 -39.37
C TYR A 759 -0.07 -10.55 -40.16
N SER A 760 -1.10 -10.08 -40.86
CA SER A 760 -1.91 -10.93 -41.74
C SER A 760 -1.20 -11.17 -43.07
N ARG A 761 -1.26 -12.41 -43.57
CA ARG A 761 -0.79 -12.76 -44.91
C ARG A 761 -1.86 -12.38 -45.93
N SER A 762 -1.56 -11.48 -46.86
CA SER A 762 -2.34 -11.39 -48.10
C SER A 762 -2.06 -12.63 -48.94
N LYS A 763 -3.10 -13.34 -49.39
CA LYS A 763 -2.95 -14.44 -50.36
C LYS A 763 -2.27 -13.87 -51.62
N PRO A 764 -1.20 -14.48 -52.15
CA PRO A 764 -0.65 -14.06 -53.44
C PRO A 764 -1.70 -14.35 -54.53
N SER A 765 -2.10 -13.33 -55.29
CA SER A 765 -2.79 -13.56 -56.56
C SER A 765 -1.81 -14.20 -57.53
N GLU A 766 -2.17 -15.37 -58.07
CA GLU A 766 -1.44 -16.05 -59.12
C GLU A 766 -1.13 -15.08 -60.27
N SER A 767 0.15 -14.80 -60.48
CA SER A 767 0.66 -14.29 -61.74
C SER A 767 1.58 -15.36 -62.30
N PHE A 768 1.08 -16.01 -63.35
CA PHE A 768 1.81 -16.97 -64.17
C PHE A 768 3.10 -16.33 -64.73
N CYS A 769 4.24 -16.94 -64.46
CA CYS A 769 5.41 -16.83 -65.33
C CYS A 769 5.51 -18.14 -66.13
N PRO A 770 5.47 -18.13 -67.47
CA PRO A 770 5.62 -19.35 -68.25
C PRO A 770 7.08 -19.80 -68.26
N ALA A 771 7.24 -21.11 -68.26
CA ALA A 771 8.51 -21.80 -68.25
C ALA A 771 9.36 -21.52 -69.51
N SER A 772 10.66 -21.64 -69.30
CA SER A 772 11.75 -21.79 -70.27
C SER A 772 11.37 -22.20 -71.69
N SER A 773 11.85 -21.42 -72.67
CA SER A 773 12.41 -21.98 -73.91
C SER A 773 13.76 -21.34 -74.20
N SER A 774 14.69 -22.21 -74.56
CA SER A 774 16.07 -21.98 -74.95
C SER A 774 16.16 -21.24 -76.29
N GLN A 775 17.09 -20.28 -76.42
CA GLN A 775 18.07 -20.14 -77.51
C GLN A 775 18.75 -18.74 -77.54
N HIS A 776 20.09 -18.77 -77.43
CA HIS A 776 21.11 -18.06 -78.22
C HIS A 776 20.86 -16.62 -78.73
N LEU A 777 21.77 -15.70 -78.35
CA LEU A 777 22.51 -14.70 -79.16
C LEU A 777 22.56 -13.26 -78.59
N ASP A 778 23.81 -12.84 -78.40
CA ASP A 778 24.43 -11.53 -78.64
C ASP A 778 24.02 -10.28 -77.83
N CYS A 779 24.99 -9.88 -76.99
CA CYS A 779 25.34 -8.48 -76.70
C CYS A 779 26.02 -7.89 -77.96
N PRO A 780 25.93 -6.59 -78.27
CA PRO A 780 26.73 -5.57 -77.56
C PRO A 780 25.98 -4.20 -77.50
N GLU A 781 26.43 -3.07 -76.96
CA GLU A 781 27.76 -2.53 -76.70
C GLU A 781 27.58 -1.19 -75.96
N SER A 782 28.57 -0.83 -75.12
CA SER A 782 29.07 0.55 -74.89
C SER A 782 28.10 1.57 -74.23
N SER A 783 28.50 2.51 -73.39
CA SER A 783 29.76 3.20 -73.15
C SER A 783 29.55 3.97 -71.82
N GLU A 784 30.51 3.94 -70.89
CA GLU A 784 31.38 5.09 -70.58
C GLU A 784 30.63 6.37 -70.16
N ASN A 785 31.04 7.16 -69.18
CA ASN A 785 32.20 7.22 -68.33
C ASN A 785 32.00 8.41 -67.37
N LEU A 786 32.73 8.38 -66.25
CA LEU A 786 33.28 9.52 -65.50
C LEU A 786 32.31 10.57 -64.89
N ALA A 787 32.63 11.28 -63.81
CA ALA A 787 33.49 11.15 -62.64
C ALA A 787 33.47 12.53 -61.95
N LYS A 788 33.84 12.54 -60.66
CA LYS A 788 34.34 13.68 -59.86
C LYS A 788 33.26 14.66 -59.35
N LYS A 789 33.35 15.23 -58.15
CA LYS A 789 34.10 15.03 -56.89
C LYS A 789 33.58 16.17 -55.97
N LEU A 790 33.67 15.96 -54.64
CA LEU A 790 33.75 16.99 -53.58
C LEU A 790 32.42 17.50 -52.93
N LYS A 791 32.30 17.16 -51.63
CA LYS A 791 31.70 17.93 -50.52
C LYS A 791 32.52 19.24 -50.28
N PRO A 792 32.12 20.26 -49.45
CA PRO A 792 31.25 20.17 -48.26
C PRO A 792 30.34 21.37 -47.90
N SER A 793 29.55 21.15 -46.83
CA SER A 793 29.20 22.07 -45.71
C SER A 793 28.09 23.13 -45.79
N GLN A 794 27.23 23.05 -44.74
CA GLN A 794 26.60 24.10 -43.91
C GLN A 794 25.15 24.57 -44.16
N GLN A 795 24.35 24.31 -43.12
CA GLN A 795 23.33 25.11 -42.43
C GLN A 795 21.98 25.51 -43.07
N ASP A 796 20.96 25.14 -42.27
CA ASP A 796 19.77 25.89 -41.85
C ASP A 796 18.48 25.91 -42.69
N GLU A 797 17.45 25.44 -41.97
CA GLU A 797 16.02 25.80 -41.94
C GLU A 797 15.09 25.59 -43.15
N LYS A 798 14.10 24.72 -42.86
CA LYS A 798 12.65 24.82 -43.09
C LYS A 798 12.07 24.85 -44.50
N ASP A 799 11.04 24.01 -44.58
CA ASP A 799 9.79 24.09 -45.33
C ASP A 799 9.57 23.33 -46.65
N GLU A 800 8.48 22.56 -46.58
CA GLU A 800 7.51 22.16 -47.60
C GLU A 800 7.86 21.08 -48.66
N ARG A 801 7.13 19.96 -48.47
CA ARG A 801 6.28 19.24 -49.44
C ARG A 801 6.90 18.55 -50.67
N ARG A 802 6.79 17.21 -50.59
CA ARG A 802 6.30 16.26 -51.62
C ARG A 802 7.04 16.25 -52.97
N LYS A 803 7.75 15.13 -53.22
CA LYS A 803 7.48 14.23 -54.36
C LYS A 803 8.22 12.88 -54.21
N THR A 804 7.41 11.84 -54.06
CA THR A 804 7.49 10.50 -54.65
C THR A 804 8.86 9.97 -55.12
N GLY A 805 9.33 8.92 -54.43
CA GLY A 805 10.23 7.89 -54.97
C GLY A 805 9.79 6.53 -54.43
N GLN A 806 9.08 5.76 -55.27
CA GLN A 806 8.59 4.42 -54.98
C GLN A 806 9.75 3.46 -54.68
N GLY A 807 9.87 3.06 -53.42
CA GLY A 807 10.43 1.75 -53.06
C GLY A 807 9.25 0.83 -52.78
N VAL A 808 9.14 -0.25 -53.54
CA VAL A 808 8.11 -1.30 -53.38
C VAL A 808 8.22 -1.88 -51.96
N ARG A 809 7.38 -1.40 -51.04
CA ARG A 809 7.08 -2.07 -49.77
C ARG A 809 5.85 -2.93 -50.03
N GLU A 810 6.00 -4.24 -49.89
CA GLU A 810 4.84 -5.15 -49.79
C GLU A 810 4.01 -4.70 -48.58
N ASP A 811 2.83 -4.13 -48.85
CA ASP A 811 1.93 -3.62 -47.83
C ASP A 811 1.22 -4.81 -47.17
N ARG A 812 1.82 -5.36 -46.11
CA ARG A 812 1.15 -6.32 -45.22
C ARG A 812 0.32 -5.52 -44.21
N SER A 813 -0.99 -5.73 -44.16
CA SER A 813 -1.87 -5.09 -43.19
C SER A 813 -1.54 -5.59 -41.77
N VAL A 814 -1.15 -4.66 -40.90
CA VAL A 814 -0.95 -4.94 -39.46
C VAL A 814 -2.29 -4.76 -38.75
N GLN A 815 -2.82 -5.83 -38.17
CA GLN A 815 -4.00 -5.77 -37.30
C GLN A 815 -3.54 -5.96 -35.85
N PRO A 816 -3.70 -4.96 -34.97
CA PRO A 816 -3.31 -5.10 -33.57
C PRO A 816 -4.34 -5.96 -32.82
N ALA A 817 -3.87 -7.04 -32.20
CA ALA A 817 -4.68 -7.81 -31.25
C ALA A 817 -4.70 -7.10 -29.88
N LEU A 818 -5.90 -6.90 -29.32
CA LEU A 818 -6.09 -6.28 -28.01
C LEU A 818 -6.05 -7.34 -26.91
N TYR A 819 -5.30 -7.05 -25.85
CA TYR A 819 -5.07 -7.95 -24.74
C TYR A 819 -5.36 -7.27 -23.41
N VAL A 820 -6.04 -7.99 -22.53
CA VAL A 820 -6.45 -7.58 -21.19
C VAL A 820 -5.66 -8.39 -20.17
N LEU A 821 -4.98 -7.74 -19.23
CA LEU A 821 -4.17 -8.44 -18.22
C LEU A 821 -5.04 -9.36 -17.37
N SER A 822 -4.72 -10.64 -17.27
CA SER A 822 -5.48 -11.64 -16.49
C SER A 822 -4.81 -11.94 -15.15
N SER A 823 -3.50 -12.16 -15.15
CA SER A 823 -2.74 -12.49 -13.95
C SER A 823 -1.28 -12.06 -14.04
N VAL A 824 -0.65 -11.97 -12.86
CA VAL A 824 0.75 -11.60 -12.68
C VAL A 824 1.37 -12.50 -11.62
N VAL A 825 2.42 -13.24 -11.99
CA VAL A 825 3.24 -14.01 -11.05
C VAL A 825 4.44 -13.16 -10.63
N VAL A 826 4.67 -13.07 -9.33
CA VAL A 826 5.73 -12.26 -8.73
C VAL A 826 6.77 -13.15 -8.10
N HIS A 827 8.03 -12.80 -8.30
CA HIS A 827 9.16 -13.39 -7.58
C HIS A 827 9.67 -12.40 -6.53
N SER A 828 9.57 -12.76 -5.25
CA SER A 828 10.13 -12.02 -4.13
C SER A 828 11.49 -12.60 -3.76
N GLY A 829 12.55 -11.80 -3.87
CA GLY A 829 13.93 -12.21 -3.56
C GLY A 829 14.96 -11.22 -4.11
N VAL A 830 16.11 -11.10 -3.44
CA VAL A 830 17.22 -10.23 -3.93
C VAL A 830 18.09 -10.93 -4.96
N SER A 831 18.10 -12.25 -4.97
CA SER A 831 18.96 -13.08 -5.81
C SER A 831 18.12 -13.88 -6.81
N SER A 832 18.79 -14.50 -7.78
CA SER A 832 18.17 -15.42 -8.75
C SER A 832 18.16 -16.87 -8.29
N GLU A 833 18.77 -17.16 -7.13
CA GLU A 833 19.00 -18.50 -6.58
C GLU A 833 17.98 -18.85 -5.50
N SER A 834 17.42 -17.85 -4.81
CA SER A 834 16.38 -18.06 -3.82
C SER A 834 15.28 -16.99 -3.82
N GLY A 835 14.09 -17.41 -3.40
CA GLY A 835 12.96 -16.52 -3.20
C GLY A 835 11.62 -17.23 -2.99
N HIS A 836 10.54 -16.45 -3.09
CA HIS A 836 9.17 -16.91 -2.94
C HIS A 836 8.31 -16.43 -4.10
N TYR A 837 7.40 -17.29 -4.56
CA TYR A 837 6.45 -16.97 -5.62
C TYR A 837 5.03 -16.80 -5.08
N TYR A 838 4.34 -15.77 -5.56
CA TYR A 838 2.91 -15.58 -5.37
C TYR A 838 2.31 -14.99 -6.65
N SER A 839 0.99 -15.06 -6.80
CA SER A 839 0.31 -14.60 -8.02
C SER A 839 -0.89 -13.72 -7.73
N TYR A 840 -1.07 -12.68 -8.54
CA TYR A 840 -2.32 -11.92 -8.64
C TYR A 840 -3.13 -12.44 -9.81
N GLY A 841 -4.45 -12.54 -9.66
CA GLY A 841 -5.35 -12.90 -10.76
C GLY A 841 -6.69 -12.21 -10.63
N ARG A 842 -7.36 -11.97 -11.76
CA ARG A 842 -8.75 -11.48 -11.79
C ARG A 842 -9.62 -12.35 -12.68
N ASN A 843 -10.91 -12.37 -12.37
CA ASN A 843 -11.89 -13.00 -13.25
C ASN A 843 -12.32 -11.99 -14.32
N ILE A 844 -12.08 -12.30 -15.60
CA ILE A 844 -12.40 -11.38 -16.72
C ILE A 844 -13.87 -11.54 -17.16
N ASP A 845 -14.53 -12.65 -16.78
CA ASP A 845 -15.95 -12.91 -17.07
C ASP A 845 -16.78 -12.76 -15.78
N GLY A 846 -17.45 -11.61 -15.63
CA GLY A 846 -18.24 -11.27 -14.45
C GLY A 846 -19.52 -12.12 -14.32
N ALA A 847 -19.55 -13.05 -13.37
CA ALA A 847 -20.77 -13.67 -12.85
C ALA A 847 -20.52 -14.25 -11.45
N ASP A 848 -20.59 -13.39 -10.42
CA ASP A 848 -20.92 -13.81 -9.05
C ASP A 848 -21.70 -12.67 -8.37
N GLY A 849 -22.91 -12.44 -8.87
CA GLY A 849 -23.90 -11.53 -8.29
C GLY A 849 -24.86 -12.31 -7.41
N SER A 850 -24.67 -12.24 -6.09
CA SER A 850 -25.66 -12.68 -5.11
C SER A 850 -26.96 -11.87 -5.26
N GLN A 851 -28.07 -12.59 -5.33
CA GLN A 851 -29.45 -12.15 -5.45
C GLN A 851 -29.85 -11.01 -4.51
N HIS A 852 -30.55 -9.98 -5.01
CA HIS A 852 -31.74 -9.35 -4.39
C HIS A 852 -32.44 -8.38 -5.37
N PRO A 853 -33.76 -8.15 -5.22
CA PRO A 853 -34.68 -7.92 -6.34
C PRO A 853 -34.77 -6.48 -6.82
N ALA A 854 -34.85 -6.31 -8.14
CA ALA A 854 -35.16 -5.05 -8.80
C ALA A 854 -36.61 -4.63 -8.51
N ARG A 855 -36.80 -3.44 -7.92
CA ARG A 855 -38.06 -2.70 -8.03
C ARG A 855 -38.05 -1.90 -9.33
N HIS A 856 -38.96 -2.26 -10.22
CA HIS A 856 -39.38 -1.45 -11.36
C HIS A 856 -39.84 -0.06 -10.92
N SER A 857 -39.49 0.98 -11.66
CA SER A 857 -40.44 1.97 -12.21
C SER A 857 -39.80 2.83 -13.31
N PRO A 858 -40.56 3.27 -14.32
CA PRO A 858 -40.06 3.67 -15.63
C PRO A 858 -39.90 5.19 -15.76
N LEU A 859 -39.02 5.61 -16.68
CA LEU A 859 -39.02 6.94 -17.27
C LEU A 859 -39.63 6.84 -18.66
N ASN A 860 -40.69 7.60 -18.92
CA ASN A 860 -40.94 8.10 -20.27
C ASN A 860 -41.67 9.46 -20.24
N GLU A 861 -41.21 10.30 -21.17
CA GLU A 861 -41.87 11.47 -21.78
C GLU A 861 -42.05 12.75 -20.94
N ALA A 862 -41.32 13.82 -21.34
CA ALA A 862 -41.95 15.01 -21.94
C ALA A 862 -40.94 16.11 -22.35
N LEU A 863 -41.07 16.53 -23.61
CA LEU A 863 -40.96 17.90 -24.15
C LEU A 863 -39.58 18.51 -24.52
N GLN A 864 -39.32 18.40 -25.83
CA GLN A 864 -38.96 19.49 -26.76
C GLN A 864 -39.10 20.94 -26.27
N ASN A 865 -38.06 21.74 -26.48
CA ASN A 865 -37.96 22.82 -27.51
C ASN A 865 -37.08 23.98 -27.03
N GLY A 866 -36.17 24.43 -27.91
CA GLY A 866 -35.41 25.66 -27.75
C GLY A 866 -34.16 25.72 -28.61
N GLN A 867 -34.33 25.94 -29.92
CA GLN A 867 -33.25 26.33 -30.83
C GLN A 867 -32.91 27.83 -30.65
N ALA A 868 -31.62 28.17 -30.63
CA ALA A 868 -31.10 29.44 -31.12
C ALA A 868 -29.65 29.26 -31.62
N GLU A 869 -29.44 29.51 -32.90
CA GLU A 869 -28.16 29.49 -33.62
C GLU A 869 -27.37 30.79 -33.39
N CYS A 870 -26.02 30.72 -33.39
CA CYS A 870 -25.08 31.56 -34.17
C CYS A 870 -23.59 31.38 -33.73
N ASN A 871 -22.88 30.46 -34.40
CA ASN A 871 -21.64 30.61 -35.21
C ASN A 871 -20.49 31.62 -34.90
N PRO A 872 -19.26 31.42 -35.43
CA PRO A 872 -18.06 31.07 -34.64
C PRO A 872 -16.86 32.04 -34.83
N SER A 873 -15.86 31.98 -33.94
CA SER A 873 -14.49 32.42 -34.27
C SER A 873 -13.42 32.01 -33.24
N ASN A 874 -12.39 31.32 -33.75
CA ASN A 874 -10.99 31.21 -33.29
C ASN A 874 -10.67 30.61 -31.89
N CYS A 875 -10.17 29.36 -31.86
CA CYS A 875 -8.73 29.07 -31.71
C CYS A 875 -8.46 27.57 -31.43
N SER A 876 -7.50 27.06 -32.20
CA SER A 876 -6.55 25.97 -32.01
C SER A 876 -6.30 25.37 -30.61
N ALA A 877 -5.95 24.06 -30.65
CA ALA A 877 -5.31 23.19 -29.64
C ALA A 877 -6.22 22.22 -28.87
N LEU A 878 -6.26 20.97 -29.35
CA LEU A 878 -6.81 19.81 -28.64
C LEU A 878 -6.01 19.53 -27.37
N SER A 879 -6.56 19.93 -26.23
CA SER A 879 -6.13 19.49 -24.91
C SER A 879 -7.22 18.58 -24.35
N ILE A 880 -6.87 17.32 -24.07
CA ILE A 880 -7.74 16.32 -23.45
C ILE A 880 -8.05 16.79 -22.01
N PRO A 881 -9.32 16.86 -21.57
CA PRO A 881 -9.63 17.21 -20.19
C PRO A 881 -9.31 16.04 -19.24
N PRO A 882 -8.85 16.29 -18.00
CA PRO A 882 -8.66 15.26 -17.00
C PRO A 882 -10.04 14.78 -16.53
N GLN A 883 -10.36 13.51 -16.80
CA GLN A 883 -11.57 12.90 -16.25
C GLN A 883 -11.43 12.75 -14.73
N GLN A 884 -12.41 13.34 -14.05
CA GLN A 884 -12.64 13.29 -12.61
C GLN A 884 -12.76 11.84 -12.14
N ALA A 885 -11.92 11.48 -11.17
CA ALA A 885 -12.05 10.28 -10.37
C ALA A 885 -13.30 10.39 -9.49
N GLY A 886 -14.35 9.63 -9.84
CA GLY A 886 -15.64 9.69 -9.17
C GLY A 886 -16.46 8.41 -9.31
N SER A 887 -15.86 7.24 -9.07
CA SER A 887 -16.60 5.98 -8.79
C SER A 887 -15.67 4.89 -8.20
N SER A 888 -14.99 5.16 -7.09
CA SER A 888 -13.99 4.24 -6.49
C SER A 888 -14.56 3.10 -5.63
N GLY A 889 -15.81 2.67 -5.87
CA GLY A 889 -16.50 1.67 -5.03
C GLY A 889 -16.54 0.24 -5.60
N GLN A 890 -16.25 0.06 -6.90
CA GLN A 890 -16.53 -1.21 -7.60
C GLN A 890 -15.29 -1.94 -8.11
N GLU A 891 -14.16 -1.26 -8.36
CA GLU A 891 -12.93 -1.90 -8.84
C GLU A 891 -12.21 -2.77 -7.78
N ALA A 892 -12.47 -2.56 -6.49
CA ALA A 892 -11.76 -3.22 -5.39
C ALA A 892 -12.10 -4.72 -5.20
N LYS A 893 -13.04 -5.28 -5.99
CA LYS A 893 -13.50 -6.67 -5.84
C LYS A 893 -13.02 -7.65 -6.90
N ASP A 894 -12.33 -7.19 -7.94
CA ASP A 894 -12.03 -8.04 -9.10
C ASP A 894 -10.68 -8.76 -9.03
N TRP A 895 -9.72 -8.22 -8.26
CA TRP A 895 -8.38 -8.79 -8.14
C TRP A 895 -8.23 -9.62 -6.86
N LEU A 896 -7.55 -10.75 -7.00
CA LEU A 896 -7.25 -11.69 -5.93
C LEU A 896 -5.74 -11.89 -5.85
N LEU A 897 -5.21 -11.95 -4.63
CA LEU A 897 -3.85 -12.35 -4.33
C LEU A 897 -3.87 -13.80 -3.84
N PHE A 898 -3.12 -14.66 -4.53
CA PHE A 898 -2.90 -16.05 -4.20
C PHE A 898 -1.48 -16.21 -3.65
N ASN A 899 -1.38 -16.49 -2.35
CA ASN A 899 -0.12 -16.77 -1.68
C ASN A 899 -0.23 -18.10 -0.93
N ASP A 900 0.08 -19.18 -1.63
CA ASP A 900 -0.07 -20.56 -1.17
C ASP A 900 -1.47 -20.80 -0.55
N SER A 901 -1.54 -21.10 0.75
CA SER A 901 -2.79 -21.45 1.43
C SER A 901 -3.72 -20.26 1.63
N ARG A 902 -3.23 -19.03 1.46
CA ARG A 902 -3.98 -17.80 1.68
C ARG A 902 -4.42 -17.19 0.35
N VAL A 903 -5.71 -16.86 0.27
CA VAL A 903 -6.28 -16.10 -0.84
C VAL A 903 -6.99 -14.88 -0.28
N THR A 904 -6.66 -13.69 -0.77
CA THR A 904 -7.20 -12.41 -0.28
C THR A 904 -7.60 -11.50 -1.43
N PHE A 905 -8.55 -10.59 -1.20
CA PHE A 905 -8.85 -9.54 -2.18
C PHE A 905 -7.65 -8.60 -2.35
N SER A 906 -7.50 -8.04 -3.55
CA SER A 906 -6.43 -7.12 -3.92
C SER A 906 -6.94 -6.10 -4.94
N SER A 907 -6.06 -5.22 -5.42
CA SER A 907 -6.39 -4.19 -6.42
C SER A 907 -5.29 -4.07 -7.48
N PHE A 908 -5.66 -3.60 -8.67
CA PHE A 908 -4.70 -3.39 -9.75
C PHE A 908 -3.61 -2.36 -9.38
N GLN A 909 -3.94 -1.36 -8.55
CA GLN A 909 -2.99 -0.37 -8.08
C GLN A 909 -1.85 -0.98 -7.24
N LEU A 910 -2.12 -2.08 -6.52
CA LEU A 910 -1.08 -2.85 -5.83
C LEU A 910 -0.17 -3.55 -6.82
N VAL A 911 -0.75 -4.15 -7.88
CA VAL A 911 0.00 -4.85 -8.94
C VAL A 911 0.95 -3.89 -9.69
N GLN A 912 0.53 -2.66 -9.97
CA GLN A 912 1.38 -1.68 -10.65
C GLN A 912 2.51 -1.12 -9.77
N ASN A 913 2.33 -1.13 -8.45
CA ASN A 913 3.29 -0.54 -7.51
C ASN A 913 4.15 -1.57 -6.76
N ILE A 914 4.12 -2.86 -7.15
CA ILE A 914 4.84 -3.94 -6.45
C ILE A 914 6.32 -3.59 -6.25
N THR A 915 7.05 -3.32 -7.34
CA THR A 915 8.50 -3.08 -7.27
C THR A 915 8.87 -1.74 -6.64
N ASN A 916 7.95 -0.75 -6.68
CA ASN A 916 8.14 0.53 -5.98
C ASN A 916 7.95 0.39 -4.46
N ARG A 917 6.99 -0.44 -4.03
CA ARG A 917 6.71 -0.70 -2.60
C ARG A 917 7.69 -1.69 -2.00
N PHE A 918 8.03 -2.72 -2.75
CA PHE A 918 8.91 -3.82 -2.36
C PHE A 918 10.00 -4.00 -3.43
N PRO A 919 11.18 -3.36 -3.27
CA PRO A 919 12.24 -3.39 -4.29
C PRO A 919 12.79 -4.79 -4.63
N LYS A 920 12.51 -5.79 -3.78
CA LYS A 920 12.90 -7.20 -3.97
C LYS A 920 11.86 -8.00 -4.77
N ASP A 921 10.66 -7.45 -4.92
CA ASP A 921 9.51 -8.12 -5.53
C ASP A 921 9.36 -7.61 -6.95
N THR A 922 9.47 -8.55 -7.88
CA THR A 922 9.49 -8.23 -9.30
C THR A 922 8.53 -9.15 -10.04
N ALA A 923 7.61 -8.57 -10.81
CA ALA A 923 6.76 -9.35 -11.70
C ALA A 923 7.61 -10.15 -12.68
N TYR A 924 7.29 -11.42 -12.86
CA TYR A 924 8.13 -12.37 -13.60
C TYR A 924 7.38 -13.00 -14.78
N VAL A 925 6.19 -13.56 -14.55
CA VAL A 925 5.33 -14.10 -15.61
C VAL A 925 4.04 -13.29 -15.64
N LEU A 926 3.65 -12.82 -16.83
CA LEU A 926 2.41 -12.08 -17.07
C LEU A 926 1.52 -12.90 -18.00
N MET A 927 0.23 -12.94 -17.71
CA MET A 927 -0.75 -13.59 -18.59
C MET A 927 -1.80 -12.57 -19.01
N TYR A 928 -1.98 -12.42 -20.31
CA TYR A 928 -2.99 -11.56 -20.92
C TYR A 928 -4.01 -12.39 -21.68
N ARG A 929 -5.29 -12.05 -21.61
CA ARG A 929 -6.37 -12.65 -22.42
C ARG A 929 -6.70 -11.75 -23.60
N LYS A 930 -6.83 -12.32 -24.79
CA LYS A 930 -7.25 -11.61 -26.00
C LYS A 930 -8.70 -11.14 -25.87
N GLN A 931 -9.00 -9.95 -26.39
CA GLN A 931 -10.36 -9.39 -26.35
C GLN A 931 -11.05 -9.61 -27.70
N ASP A 932 -12.22 -10.26 -27.67
CA ASP A 932 -13.08 -10.40 -28.85
C ASP A 932 -13.66 -9.02 -29.22
N LEU A 933 -13.37 -8.55 -30.44
CA LEU A 933 -14.07 -7.39 -31.02
C LEU A 933 -15.40 -7.89 -31.61
N PRO A 934 -16.56 -7.27 -31.30
CA PRO A 934 -17.80 -7.60 -31.99
C PRO A 934 -17.66 -7.26 -33.47
N GLU A 935 -17.63 -8.27 -34.33
CA GLU A 935 -17.69 -8.07 -35.78
C GLU A 935 -19.07 -7.50 -36.16
N GLU A 936 -19.11 -6.26 -36.68
CA GLU A 936 -20.26 -5.76 -37.44
C GLU A 936 -20.35 -6.54 -38.76
N SER A 937 -21.08 -7.65 -38.75
CA SER A 937 -21.45 -8.35 -39.99
C SER A 937 -22.78 -7.82 -40.52
N THR A 938 -22.68 -7.06 -41.61
CA THR A 938 -23.75 -6.85 -42.57
C THR A 938 -23.83 -8.10 -43.44
N ASP A 939 -24.67 -9.08 -43.10
CA ASP A 939 -25.51 -9.79 -44.09
C ASP A 939 -26.49 -10.76 -43.42
N GLY A 940 -27.70 -10.83 -43.95
CA GLY A 940 -28.77 -11.67 -43.44
C GLY A 940 -28.61 -13.13 -43.86
N GLY A 941 -28.26 -14.00 -42.91
CA GLY A 941 -28.28 -15.44 -43.10
C GLY A 941 -28.37 -16.16 -41.76
N THR A 942 -29.45 -16.92 -41.55
CA THR A 942 -29.75 -17.71 -40.34
C THR A 942 -28.56 -18.58 -39.92
N ALA A 943 -27.79 -18.11 -38.95
CA ALA A 943 -26.82 -18.89 -38.19
C ALA A 943 -27.42 -19.23 -36.81
N GLN A 944 -27.46 -20.52 -36.48
CA GLN A 944 -27.84 -21.01 -35.16
C GLN A 944 -26.90 -20.39 -34.11
N SER A 945 -27.42 -19.46 -33.32
CA SER A 945 -26.73 -18.83 -32.20
C SER A 945 -26.41 -19.88 -31.13
N MET A 946 -25.14 -20.30 -31.07
CA MET A 946 -24.59 -21.03 -29.93
C MET A 946 -24.57 -20.10 -28.72
N ALA A 947 -25.58 -20.21 -27.86
CA ALA A 947 -25.65 -19.45 -26.62
C ALA A 947 -24.41 -19.75 -25.75
N LYS A 948 -23.60 -18.73 -25.45
CA LYS A 948 -22.48 -18.80 -24.48
C LYS A 948 -23.10 -19.09 -23.10
N VAL A 949 -23.08 -20.36 -22.69
CA VAL A 949 -23.60 -20.83 -21.40
C VAL A 949 -22.70 -20.28 -20.28
N SER A 950 -23.22 -19.31 -19.54
CA SER A 950 -22.52 -18.57 -18.48
C SER A 950 -22.61 -19.25 -17.09
N SER A 951 -22.40 -20.57 -17.03
CA SER A 951 -22.34 -21.36 -15.80
C SER A 951 -21.22 -22.39 -15.90
N GLU A 952 -20.47 -22.66 -14.81
CA GLU A 952 -19.49 -23.75 -14.80
C GLU A 952 -20.14 -25.04 -15.32
N PRO A 953 -19.47 -25.78 -16.23
CA PRO A 953 -20.06 -26.97 -16.81
C PRO A 953 -20.35 -27.99 -15.69
N PRO A 954 -21.47 -28.74 -15.76
CA PRO A 954 -21.80 -29.72 -14.74
C PRO A 954 -20.66 -30.75 -14.63
N LEU A 955 -20.09 -30.87 -13.44
CA LEU A 955 -19.00 -31.81 -13.19
C LEU A 955 -19.43 -33.25 -13.47
N GLN A 956 -18.49 -34.03 -14.01
CA GLN A 956 -18.65 -35.47 -14.15
C GLN A 956 -18.89 -36.12 -12.78
N LYS A 957 -19.77 -37.13 -12.73
CA LYS A 957 -20.17 -37.83 -11.51
C LYS A 957 -18.98 -38.32 -10.68
N GLU A 958 -17.94 -38.85 -11.33
CA GLU A 958 -16.72 -39.34 -10.65
C GLU A 958 -15.97 -38.24 -9.88
N LEU A 959 -15.85 -37.04 -10.47
CA LEU A 959 -15.21 -35.88 -9.84
C LEU A 959 -16.04 -35.37 -8.67
N LEU A 960 -17.36 -35.32 -8.86
CA LEU A 960 -18.30 -34.90 -7.82
C LEU A 960 -18.28 -35.86 -6.62
N ASP A 961 -18.27 -37.17 -6.87
CA ASP A 961 -18.18 -38.20 -5.81
C ASP A 961 -16.86 -38.07 -5.03
N ALA A 962 -15.74 -37.78 -5.71
CA ALA A 962 -14.46 -37.53 -5.07
C ALA A 962 -14.47 -36.27 -4.17
N ILE A 963 -15.08 -35.19 -4.65
CA ILE A 963 -15.24 -33.94 -3.89
C ILE A 963 -16.16 -34.14 -2.68
N ILE A 964 -17.29 -34.84 -2.85
CA ILE A 964 -18.23 -35.13 -1.77
C ILE A 964 -17.54 -35.97 -0.69
N LYS A 965 -16.77 -36.99 -1.10
CA LYS A 965 -16.00 -37.83 -0.19
C LYS A 965 -14.97 -37.01 0.60
N ASP A 966 -14.24 -36.12 -0.07
CA ASP A 966 -13.25 -35.24 0.57
C ASP A 966 -13.90 -34.26 1.56
N ASN A 967 -15.01 -33.64 1.16
CA ASN A 967 -15.77 -32.73 2.02
C ASN A 967 -16.33 -33.46 3.26
N LYS A 968 -16.79 -34.71 3.11
CA LYS A 968 -17.21 -35.54 4.24
C LYS A 968 -16.04 -35.88 5.17
N LEU A 969 -14.87 -36.23 4.63
CA LEU A 969 -13.66 -36.48 5.43
C LEU A 969 -13.22 -35.22 6.18
N TYR A 970 -13.25 -34.07 5.51
CA TYR A 970 -12.92 -32.79 6.14
C TYR A 970 -13.86 -32.43 7.30
N LEU A 971 -15.16 -32.69 7.16
CA LEU A 971 -16.12 -32.51 8.25
C LEU A 971 -15.83 -33.47 9.42
N GLN A 972 -15.45 -34.71 9.14
CA GLN A 972 -15.03 -35.67 10.18
C GLN A 972 -13.72 -35.24 10.86
N GLU A 973 -12.76 -34.69 10.11
CA GLU A 973 -11.50 -34.12 10.64
C GLU A 973 -11.77 -32.94 11.57
N GLN A 974 -12.67 -32.03 11.18
CA GLN A 974 -13.10 -30.92 12.03
C GLN A 974 -13.80 -31.41 13.30
N GLU A 975 -14.72 -32.38 13.18
CA GLU A 975 -15.43 -32.94 14.33
C GLU A 975 -14.48 -33.62 15.31
N LEU A 976 -13.54 -34.41 14.79
CA LEU A 976 -12.52 -35.07 15.61
C LEU A 976 -11.61 -34.06 16.31
N SER A 977 -11.17 -33.02 15.59
CA SER A 977 -10.36 -31.95 16.19
C SER A 977 -11.13 -31.16 17.25
N ALA A 978 -12.42 -30.88 17.03
CA ALA A 978 -13.28 -30.21 18.01
C ALA A 978 -13.44 -31.06 19.28
N ARG A 979 -13.63 -32.37 19.13
CA ARG A 979 -13.69 -33.32 20.26
C ARG A 979 -12.36 -33.39 21.02
N THR A 980 -11.23 -33.40 20.34
CA THR A 980 -9.90 -33.38 20.97
C THR A 980 -9.65 -32.08 21.73
N GLN A 981 -10.06 -30.93 21.19
CA GLN A 981 -9.98 -29.64 21.88
C GLN A 981 -10.90 -29.56 23.11
N ALA A 982 -12.11 -30.12 23.03
CA ALA A 982 -13.04 -30.19 24.16
C ALA A 982 -12.50 -31.03 25.33
N LEU A 983 -11.73 -32.07 25.04
CA LEU A 983 -11.07 -32.91 26.06
C LEU A 983 -9.83 -32.25 26.70
N GLN A 984 -9.31 -31.16 26.12
CA GLN A 984 -8.10 -30.46 26.58
C GLN A 984 -8.38 -29.13 27.32
N ALA A 985 -9.64 -28.72 27.47
CA ALA A 985 -10.00 -27.48 28.18
C ALA A 985 -9.96 -27.67 29.71
N PRO A 986 -9.22 -26.85 30.48
CA PRO A 986 -9.21 -26.92 31.94
C PRO A 986 -10.54 -26.40 32.53
N SER A 987 -11.11 -27.14 33.48
CA SER A 987 -12.32 -26.79 34.22
C SER A 987 -12.05 -25.64 35.21
N SER A 988 -12.17 -24.39 34.75
CA SER A 988 -12.23 -23.23 35.66
C SER A 988 -13.62 -23.12 36.27
N SER A 989 -13.71 -23.30 37.58
CA SER A 989 -14.91 -23.15 38.38
C SER A 989 -15.41 -21.70 38.39
N CYS A 990 -16.70 -21.49 38.12
CA CYS A 990 -17.39 -20.24 38.40
C CYS A 990 -18.41 -20.49 39.51
N SER A 991 -18.06 -20.06 40.73
CA SER A 991 -19.02 -19.91 41.83
C SER A 991 -19.84 -18.63 41.62
N PHE A 992 -21.08 -18.77 41.18
CA PHE A 992 -22.06 -17.68 41.23
C PHE A 992 -22.74 -17.66 42.60
N ARG A 993 -22.51 -16.59 43.38
CA ARG A 993 -23.42 -16.15 44.44
C ARG A 993 -24.25 -14.98 43.89
N PRO A 994 -25.60 -15.06 43.89
CA PRO A 994 -26.45 -13.89 43.75
C PRO A 994 -27.01 -13.46 45.12
N ASN A 995 -27.06 -12.17 45.41
CA ASN A 995 -27.77 -11.63 46.57
C ASN A 995 -28.49 -10.32 46.18
N GLY A 996 -29.73 -10.18 46.68
CA GLY A 996 -30.58 -8.97 46.70
C GLY A 996 -31.83 -9.10 45.82
N SER A 997 -32.97 -9.62 46.29
CA SER A 997 -33.98 -9.10 47.26
C SER A 997 -35.07 -8.26 46.58
N ASP A 998 -36.29 -8.82 46.44
CA ASP A 998 -37.53 -8.19 46.94
C ASP A 998 -38.74 -9.15 46.90
N ASP A 999 -39.67 -8.88 47.82
CA ASP A 999 -40.71 -9.74 48.40
C ASP A 999 -41.88 -10.18 47.50
N ASN A 1000 -42.38 -11.41 47.71
CA ASN A 1000 -43.72 -11.70 48.27
C ASN A 1000 -44.04 -13.22 48.33
N ASN A 1001 -44.79 -13.60 49.37
CA ASN A 1001 -44.95 -14.93 49.99
C ASN A 1001 -45.88 -15.97 49.27
N PRO A 1002 -45.99 -17.24 49.76
CA PRO A 1002 -46.21 -18.51 49.00
C PRO A 1002 -47.63 -19.12 49.27
N PRO A 1003 -47.99 -20.46 49.24
CA PRO A 1003 -47.26 -21.71 49.61
C PRO A 1003 -47.51 -23.00 48.77
N GLY A 1004 -46.80 -24.09 49.12
CA GLY A 1004 -47.15 -25.50 48.82
C GLY A 1004 -45.94 -26.35 48.45
N SER A 1005 -45.09 -26.80 49.39
CA SER A 1005 -45.23 -27.99 50.25
C SER A 1005 -45.66 -29.27 49.53
N CYS A 1006 -44.69 -30.17 49.31
CA CYS A 1006 -44.78 -31.62 49.55
C CYS A 1006 -43.34 -32.18 49.56
N GLY A 1007 -42.91 -32.70 50.70
CA GLY A 1007 -41.61 -33.34 50.91
C GLY A 1007 -41.60 -34.85 50.58
N PRO A 1008 -40.90 -35.68 51.37
CA PRO A 1008 -39.59 -36.19 50.99
C PRO A 1008 -39.47 -37.73 51.14
N SER A 1009 -38.39 -38.32 50.61
CA SER A 1009 -37.77 -39.60 51.03
C SER A 1009 -36.48 -39.78 50.22
N GLY A 1010 -35.29 -40.06 50.73
CA GLY A 1010 -34.86 -40.49 52.06
C GLY A 1010 -33.88 -41.66 51.93
N GLY A 1011 -32.57 -41.40 52.04
CA GLY A 1011 -31.47 -42.33 52.38
C GLY A 1011 -31.11 -43.40 51.34
N GLY A 1012 -29.87 -43.83 51.11
CA GLY A 1012 -28.59 -43.60 51.78
C GLY A 1012 -27.72 -44.87 51.59
N GLY A 1013 -26.40 -44.69 51.42
CA GLY A 1013 -25.39 -45.69 51.84
C GLY A 1013 -24.62 -46.47 50.76
N GLY A 1014 -23.29 -46.30 50.80
CA GLY A 1014 -22.23 -47.33 50.61
C GLY A 1014 -22.14 -48.04 49.25
N GLY A 1015 -21.02 -48.12 48.55
CA GLY A 1015 -19.64 -48.32 49.01
C GLY A 1015 -19.09 -49.59 48.35
N GLY A 1016 -17.86 -49.55 47.83
CA GLY A 1016 -17.07 -50.74 47.48
C GLY A 1016 -17.00 -51.07 45.99
N GLY A 1017 -15.86 -50.74 45.38
CA GLY A 1017 -15.45 -51.31 44.10
C GLY A 1017 -14.85 -52.71 44.27
N PHE A 1018 -14.82 -53.48 43.18
CA PHE A 1018 -13.70 -54.37 42.82
C PHE A 1018 -13.85 -54.81 41.35
N ASN A 1019 -12.69 -54.87 40.70
CA ASN A 1019 -12.43 -55.20 39.30
C ASN A 1019 -12.95 -56.58 38.85
N THR A 1020 -13.28 -56.69 37.55
CA THR A 1020 -12.78 -57.63 36.51
C THR A 1020 -13.81 -57.70 35.35
N ILE A 1021 -13.56 -57.88 34.05
CA ILE A 1021 -12.40 -57.87 33.13
C ILE A 1021 -12.98 -57.85 31.68
N SER A 1022 -12.40 -57.03 30.81
CA SER A 1022 -12.13 -57.21 29.36
C SER A 1022 -13.19 -57.26 28.25
N ARG A 1023 -12.88 -56.44 27.23
CA ARG A 1023 -13.03 -56.57 25.76
C ARG A 1023 -14.43 -56.35 25.14
N LEU A 1024 -14.55 -55.31 24.32
CA LEU A 1024 -14.21 -55.38 22.89
C LEU A 1024 -14.12 -53.99 22.23
N VAL A 1025 -13.34 -53.98 21.15
CA VAL A 1025 -12.79 -52.88 20.34
C VAL A 1025 -13.74 -52.53 19.18
N PHE A 1026 -13.83 -51.26 18.81
CA PHE A 1026 -13.57 -50.75 17.44
C PHE A 1026 -13.17 -49.27 17.50
#